data_AF-A0AAX6SAK6-F1
#
_entry.id   AF-A0AAX6SAK6-F1
#
_cell.length_a   1.000
_cell.length_b   1.000
_cell.length_c   1.000
_cell.angle_alpha   90.00
_cell.angle_beta   90.00
_cell.angle_gamma   90.00
#
_symmetry.space_group_name_H-M   'P 1'
#
loop_
_entity.id
_entity.type
_entity.pdbx_description
1 polymer ?
#
loop_
_entity_poly.entity_id
_entity_poly.type
_entity_poly.pdbx_seq_one_letter_code
_entity_poly.pdbx_strand_id
1 'polypeptide(L)'
;MSVDKAELCGSLLTWLQTFQVPPHFTSPQDLSSGLAIAHVLNQIDPSWFNEAWLQSISEDPGPNWKLKVSNLEKILRSLLEYSQDVLGHPVLEPHLPDVSLLGQFSDPSELGKLLQLVLGCAISCEKKQEHIQRIMTLEESVQHVVMEAIQESRRYYFLSEEAEEGDELQQHCLDLERQLVLLSEEKQSLAQENAVLRERVGRPEAEGTPGLTAKKLLLLQSQLEQLQEENFRLESSREDERLRCTELEREITELQQRNQALTSLAQEAQALKDEIDELRQSSERAGQLEATLDSCRRRLGELQELRRQVRQLEERNAGHAERTRQLEDELRRAGLLRAQLEAQRRQVQELQGQRREEAMKAEKWLFEYRNLEEKYELVTKEKERLQAERDSLREANEELRCTQLQPRGLTQADPSLDPTLSGLENLAAEILPAELRETLLRLQLENKRLCQQEAADRERQAELQRHLEEANRARHALETQRRLNQQQLSELRAQVEDLQKALQEQSGRSEDAIPALLKRKLEEHLQKLHEADLELQRKREYIEELEPPTDSNTARRIEELQESLQKKDADLWAMEERYRRYVDKARTVIQILEPKQRPPTGVPPELHTLRTKLQEQDIRIQHLEMDFETSRNQREQEEKLLISAWYNMGMALQQRAGEERAPAHAQSFLAQQRLATNARRGPLGRLAPLRLRPTDKH
;
A
#
# COMPACT_ATOMS: atom_id res chain seq x y z
N MET A 1 23.38 -19.24 31.30
CA MET A 1 23.20 -18.44 30.07
C MET A 1 22.79 -19.41 28.97
N SER A 2 21.53 -19.38 28.54
CA SER A 2 21.10 -20.20 27.39
C SER A 2 21.68 -19.55 26.15
N VAL A 3 22.51 -20.28 25.39
CA VAL A 3 22.94 -19.85 24.05
C VAL A 3 21.70 -19.48 23.25
N ASP A 4 21.76 -18.37 22.51
CA ASP A 4 20.65 -17.99 21.65
C ASP A 4 20.46 -19.10 20.59
N LYS A 5 19.26 -19.67 20.50
CA LYS A 5 19.00 -20.86 19.68
C LYS A 5 19.24 -20.58 18.19
N ALA A 6 19.16 -19.32 17.76
CA ALA A 6 19.52 -18.89 16.42
C ALA A 6 21.05 -18.86 16.18
N GLU A 7 21.83 -18.47 17.18
CA GLU A 7 23.30 -18.43 17.13
C GLU A 7 23.90 -19.84 17.15
N LEU A 8 23.28 -20.75 17.92
CA LEU A 8 23.59 -22.19 17.90
C LEU A 8 23.42 -22.78 16.49
N CYS A 9 22.29 -22.50 15.83
CA CYS A 9 22.02 -23.00 14.49
C CYS A 9 23.05 -22.50 13.45
N GLY A 10 23.41 -21.21 13.50
CA GLY A 10 24.42 -20.62 12.60
C GLY A 10 25.82 -21.21 12.79
N SER A 11 26.24 -21.43 14.04
CA SER A 11 27.54 -22.01 14.36
C SER A 11 27.63 -23.49 13.95
N LEU A 12 26.57 -24.26 14.21
CA LEU A 12 26.47 -25.66 13.81
C LEU A 12 26.39 -25.83 12.29
N LEU A 13 25.74 -24.90 11.58
CA LEU A 13 25.73 -24.86 10.12
C LEU A 13 27.14 -24.71 9.55
N THR A 14 27.94 -23.79 10.11
CA THR A 14 29.34 -23.56 9.72
C THR A 14 30.19 -24.81 9.93
N TRP A 15 29.98 -25.52 11.05
CA TRP A 15 30.63 -26.81 11.28
C TRP A 15 30.20 -27.87 10.24
N LEU A 16 28.91 -27.97 9.94
CA LEU A 16 28.38 -28.94 8.98
C LEU A 16 28.95 -28.72 7.57
N GLN A 17 29.21 -27.46 7.18
CA GLN A 17 29.82 -27.11 5.89
C GLN A 17 31.22 -27.72 5.68
N THR A 18 31.93 -28.08 6.75
CA THR A 18 33.27 -28.70 6.66
C THR A 18 33.25 -30.09 5.99
N PHE A 19 32.09 -30.75 5.95
CA PHE A 19 31.92 -32.08 5.34
C PHE A 19 31.80 -32.04 3.81
N GLN A 20 31.60 -30.86 3.21
CA GLN A 20 31.54 -30.64 1.75
C GLN A 20 30.63 -31.63 1.00
N VAL A 21 29.45 -31.94 1.54
CA VAL A 21 28.50 -32.86 0.91
C VAL A 21 27.65 -32.18 -0.17
N PRO A 22 27.24 -32.90 -1.22
CA PRO A 22 26.21 -32.44 -2.16
C PRO A 22 24.80 -32.74 -1.61
N PRO A 23 23.80 -31.85 -1.79
CA PRO A 23 23.88 -30.50 -2.36
C PRO A 23 24.58 -29.50 -1.41
N HIS A 24 25.29 -28.53 -1.98
CA HIS A 24 25.90 -27.44 -1.20
C HIS A 24 24.81 -26.62 -0.49
N PHE A 25 24.99 -26.40 0.81
CA PHE A 25 24.05 -25.64 1.63
C PHE A 25 24.73 -24.40 2.21
N THR A 26 24.07 -23.26 2.06
CA THR A 26 24.55 -21.96 2.57
C THR A 26 23.57 -21.35 3.56
N SER A 27 22.31 -21.78 3.51
CA SER A 27 21.24 -21.31 4.39
C SER A 27 20.63 -22.45 5.20
N PRO A 28 20.02 -22.14 6.37
CA PRO A 28 19.22 -23.10 7.15
C PRO A 28 18.11 -23.77 6.33
N GLN A 29 17.59 -23.09 5.32
CA GLN A 29 16.49 -23.57 4.47
C GLN A 29 16.93 -24.72 3.55
N ASP A 30 18.20 -24.76 3.16
CA ASP A 30 18.77 -25.82 2.31
C ASP A 30 18.79 -27.17 3.05
N LEU A 31 18.97 -27.12 4.38
CA LEU A 31 18.97 -28.29 5.27
C LEU A 31 17.55 -28.80 5.60
N SER A 32 16.50 -28.02 5.30
CA SER A 32 15.10 -28.41 5.56
C SER A 32 14.66 -29.67 4.81
N SER A 33 15.38 -30.05 3.76
CA SER A 33 15.13 -31.27 2.98
C SER A 33 15.59 -32.56 3.68
N GLY A 34 16.48 -32.43 4.67
CA GLY A 34 17.15 -33.54 5.36
C GLY A 34 18.25 -34.24 4.55
N LEU A 35 18.33 -34.03 3.22
CA LEU A 35 19.25 -34.79 2.36
C LEU A 35 20.72 -34.50 2.68
N ALA A 36 21.10 -33.24 2.83
CA ALA A 36 22.46 -32.87 3.23
C ALA A 36 22.84 -33.41 4.61
N ILE A 37 21.91 -33.40 5.57
CA ILE A 37 22.13 -33.98 6.91
C ILE A 37 22.38 -35.49 6.80
N ALA A 38 21.63 -36.18 5.93
CA ALA A 38 21.81 -37.61 5.71
C ALA A 38 23.18 -37.95 5.10
N HIS A 39 23.65 -37.16 4.13
CA HIS A 39 24.99 -37.34 3.58
C HIS A 39 26.09 -37.12 4.63
N VAL A 40 25.90 -36.15 5.54
CA VAL A 40 26.84 -35.93 6.63
C VAL A 40 26.83 -37.10 7.61
N LEU A 41 25.66 -37.65 7.94
CA LEU A 41 25.55 -38.82 8.82
C LEU A 41 26.24 -40.06 8.22
N ASN A 42 26.10 -40.28 6.92
CA ASN A 42 26.84 -41.32 6.20
C ASN A 42 28.36 -41.13 6.30
N GLN A 43 28.87 -39.89 6.24
CA GLN A 43 30.30 -39.64 6.43
C GLN A 43 30.78 -39.81 7.88
N ILE A 44 29.92 -39.52 8.87
CA ILE A 44 30.23 -39.68 10.29
C ILE A 44 30.42 -41.16 10.62
N ASP A 45 29.43 -41.98 10.27
CA ASP A 45 29.53 -43.42 10.46
C ASP A 45 28.89 -44.19 9.28
N PRO A 46 29.70 -44.57 8.27
CA PRO A 46 29.23 -45.34 7.13
C PRO A 46 28.74 -46.75 7.50
N SER A 47 29.12 -47.27 8.68
CA SER A 47 28.74 -48.62 9.11
C SER A 47 27.26 -48.69 9.50
N TRP A 48 26.77 -47.63 10.17
CA TRP A 48 25.37 -47.48 10.54
C TRP A 48 24.55 -46.76 9.46
N PHE A 49 24.98 -45.56 9.06
CA PHE A 49 24.32 -44.75 8.05
C PHE A 49 24.79 -45.15 6.64
N ASN A 50 24.60 -46.42 6.29
CA ASN A 50 25.10 -47.00 5.05
C ASN A 50 24.38 -46.47 3.78
N GLU A 51 24.88 -46.83 2.60
CA GLU A 51 24.31 -46.40 1.31
C GLU A 51 22.85 -46.85 1.13
N ALA A 52 22.45 -48.00 1.69
CA ALA A 52 21.08 -48.49 1.61
C ALA A 52 20.10 -47.63 2.42
N TRP A 53 20.53 -47.15 3.60
CA TRP A 53 19.79 -46.18 4.40
C TRP A 53 19.71 -44.83 3.68
N LEU A 54 20.82 -44.36 3.10
CA LEU A 54 20.86 -43.10 2.35
C LEU A 54 19.90 -43.13 1.15
N GLN A 55 19.83 -44.25 0.41
CA GLN A 55 18.86 -44.45 -0.68
C GLN A 55 17.39 -44.46 -0.22
N SER A 56 17.13 -44.72 1.07
CA SER A 56 15.77 -44.65 1.63
C SER A 56 15.26 -43.21 1.79
N ILE A 57 16.16 -42.22 1.68
CA ILE A 57 15.88 -40.79 1.78
C ILE A 57 15.68 -40.24 0.36
N SER A 58 14.56 -39.56 0.15
CA SER A 58 14.19 -39.08 -1.19
C SER A 58 15.12 -37.96 -1.65
N GLU A 59 15.76 -38.12 -2.81
CA GLU A 59 16.76 -37.19 -3.37
C GLU A 59 16.17 -35.84 -3.83
N ASP A 60 14.88 -35.77 -4.17
CA ASP A 60 14.23 -34.50 -4.56
C ASP A 60 12.84 -34.33 -3.90
N PRO A 61 12.78 -33.78 -2.67
CA PRO A 61 11.51 -33.47 -2.03
C PRO A 61 10.79 -32.24 -2.64
N GLY A 62 11.44 -31.48 -3.55
CA GLY A 62 10.89 -30.26 -4.12
C GLY A 62 10.33 -29.28 -3.05
N PRO A 63 9.27 -28.50 -3.36
CA PRO A 63 8.59 -27.65 -2.38
C PRO A 63 7.62 -28.42 -1.46
N ASN A 64 7.56 -29.75 -1.54
CA ASN A 64 6.57 -30.54 -0.82
C ASN A 64 7.02 -30.80 0.62
N TRP A 65 6.58 -29.94 1.55
CA TRP A 65 6.94 -30.03 2.97
C TRP A 65 6.63 -31.40 3.59
N LYS A 66 5.63 -32.15 3.11
CA LYS A 66 5.32 -33.48 3.64
C LYS A 66 6.43 -34.50 3.37
N LEU A 67 7.07 -34.42 2.20
CA LEU A 67 8.22 -35.26 1.85
C LEU A 67 9.45 -34.84 2.66
N LYS A 68 9.64 -33.53 2.88
CA LYS A 68 10.68 -33.01 3.78
C LYS A 68 10.51 -33.55 5.20
N VAL A 69 9.31 -33.46 5.76
CA VAL A 69 8.99 -34.01 7.10
C VAL A 69 9.24 -35.52 7.13
N SER A 70 8.81 -36.27 6.11
CA SER A 70 9.06 -37.73 6.06
C SER A 70 10.55 -38.09 6.03
N ASN A 71 11.36 -37.34 5.28
CA ASN A 71 12.82 -37.51 5.27
C ASN A 71 13.41 -37.19 6.66
N LEU A 72 12.99 -36.09 7.28
CA LEU A 72 13.46 -35.67 8.61
C LEU A 72 13.04 -36.65 9.71
N GLU A 73 11.83 -37.23 9.63
CA GLU A 73 11.37 -38.29 10.54
C GLU A 73 12.24 -39.55 10.44
N LYS A 74 12.66 -39.93 9.22
CA LYS A 74 13.58 -41.06 9.02
C LYS A 74 14.95 -40.75 9.63
N ILE A 75 15.48 -39.55 9.39
CA ILE A 75 16.76 -39.11 9.94
C ILE A 75 16.74 -39.07 11.47
N LEU A 76 15.71 -38.45 12.05
CA LEU A 76 15.55 -38.38 13.50
C LEU A 76 15.42 -39.78 14.11
N ARG A 77 14.62 -40.66 13.52
CA ARG A 77 14.47 -42.05 14.00
C ARG A 77 15.82 -42.77 14.02
N SER A 78 16.57 -42.72 12.92
CA SER A 78 17.87 -43.40 12.83
C SER A 78 18.94 -42.78 13.72
N LEU A 79 18.86 -41.46 13.99
CA LEU A 79 19.71 -40.78 14.98
C LEU A 79 19.41 -41.26 16.40
N LEU A 80 18.12 -41.39 16.75
CA LEU A 80 17.69 -41.86 18.07
C LEU A 80 18.08 -43.33 18.27
N GLU A 81 17.83 -44.19 17.28
CA GLU A 81 18.27 -45.58 17.28
C GLU A 81 19.80 -45.68 17.40
N TYR A 82 20.57 -44.87 16.67
CA TYR A 82 22.03 -44.82 16.80
C TYR A 82 22.47 -44.39 18.21
N SER A 83 21.84 -43.35 18.76
CA SER A 83 22.17 -42.85 20.10
C SER A 83 21.88 -43.90 21.19
N GLN A 84 20.82 -44.67 21.04
CA GLN A 84 20.43 -45.70 21.98
C GLN A 84 21.25 -46.99 21.81
N ASP A 85 21.35 -47.51 20.58
CA ASP A 85 21.90 -48.84 20.30
C ASP A 85 23.42 -48.85 20.16
N VAL A 86 24.01 -47.75 19.66
CA VAL A 86 25.47 -47.65 19.43
C VAL A 86 26.15 -46.83 20.53
N LEU A 87 25.58 -45.67 20.88
CA LEU A 87 26.16 -44.80 21.90
C LEU A 87 25.74 -45.20 23.33
N GLY A 88 24.68 -46.00 23.49
CA GLY A 88 24.22 -46.48 24.79
C GLY A 88 23.48 -45.44 25.64
N HIS A 89 23.06 -44.32 25.06
CA HIS A 89 22.44 -43.23 25.80
C HIS A 89 21.14 -42.74 25.16
N PRO A 90 19.97 -42.89 25.82
CA PRO A 90 18.70 -42.42 25.29
C PRO A 90 18.60 -40.89 25.36
N VAL A 91 18.21 -40.26 24.24
CA VAL A 91 17.94 -38.81 24.19
C VAL A 91 16.62 -38.50 24.90
N LEU A 92 16.62 -37.56 25.84
CA LEU A 92 15.45 -37.14 26.60
C LEU A 92 14.46 -36.32 25.74
N GLU A 93 13.14 -36.52 25.95
CA GLU A 93 12.03 -35.85 25.23
C GLU A 93 12.14 -34.32 25.04
N PRO A 94 12.59 -33.50 26.01
CA PRO A 94 12.62 -32.03 25.83
C PRO A 94 13.61 -31.53 24.76
N HIS A 95 14.52 -32.38 24.28
CA HIS A 95 15.53 -32.04 23.29
C HIS A 95 15.25 -32.60 21.89
N LEU A 96 14.11 -33.28 21.71
CA LEU A 96 13.69 -33.77 20.41
C LEU A 96 13.29 -32.60 19.50
N PRO A 97 13.87 -32.49 18.29
CA PRO A 97 13.48 -31.46 17.33
C PRO A 97 12.09 -31.76 16.76
N ASP A 98 11.25 -30.73 16.65
CA ASP A 98 9.98 -30.86 15.95
C ASP A 98 10.19 -30.82 14.43
N VAL A 99 10.23 -32.02 13.85
CA VAL A 99 10.41 -32.24 12.40
C VAL A 99 9.29 -31.62 11.56
N SER A 100 8.08 -31.44 12.12
CA SER A 100 6.96 -30.80 11.41
C SER A 100 7.21 -29.30 11.22
N LEU A 101 7.70 -28.64 12.27
CA LEU A 101 8.08 -27.21 12.20
C LEU A 101 9.28 -27.00 11.28
N LEU A 102 10.26 -27.90 11.32
CA LEU A 102 11.43 -27.86 10.46
C LEU A 102 11.07 -28.02 8.98
N GLY A 103 10.24 -29.01 8.64
CA GLY A 103 9.83 -29.26 7.25
C GLY A 103 8.87 -28.21 6.67
N GLN A 104 8.00 -27.59 7.49
CA GLN A 104 7.02 -26.59 7.04
C GLN A 104 7.55 -25.15 7.04
N PHE A 105 8.29 -24.77 8.07
CA PHE A 105 8.70 -23.38 8.29
C PHE A 105 10.21 -23.16 8.23
N SER A 106 11.01 -24.24 8.12
CA SER A 106 12.48 -24.16 8.18
C SER A 106 12.97 -23.41 9.43
N ASP A 107 12.33 -23.69 10.57
CA ASP A 107 12.61 -22.99 11.82
C ASP A 107 14.07 -23.21 12.28
N PRO A 108 14.86 -22.15 12.49
CA PRO A 108 16.28 -22.28 12.82
C PRO A 108 16.51 -22.85 14.23
N SER A 109 15.58 -22.67 15.17
CA SER A 109 15.71 -23.21 16.53
C SER A 109 15.56 -24.74 16.52
N GLU A 110 14.54 -25.28 15.84
CA GLU A 110 14.37 -26.73 15.70
C GLU A 110 15.48 -27.37 14.85
N LEU A 111 15.99 -26.66 13.83
CA LEU A 111 17.16 -27.11 13.08
C LEU A 111 18.42 -27.16 13.94
N GLY A 112 18.64 -26.17 14.81
CA GLY A 112 19.76 -26.15 15.75
C GLY A 112 19.77 -27.38 16.66
N LYS A 113 18.60 -27.78 17.19
CA LYS A 113 18.46 -29.01 18.00
C LYS A 113 18.80 -30.27 17.20
N LEU A 114 18.32 -30.39 15.96
CA LEU A 114 18.63 -31.54 15.11
C LEU A 114 20.13 -31.62 14.80
N LEU A 115 20.76 -30.49 14.48
CA LEU A 115 22.21 -30.43 14.24
C LEU A 115 23.03 -30.72 15.50
N GLN A 116 22.53 -30.35 16.69
CA GLN A 116 23.17 -30.67 17.96
C GLN A 116 23.19 -32.19 18.22
N LEU A 117 22.13 -32.92 17.83
CA LEU A 117 22.11 -34.39 17.89
C LEU A 117 23.13 -35.00 16.91
N VAL A 118 23.21 -34.47 15.69
CA VAL A 118 24.20 -34.89 14.68
C VAL A 118 25.64 -34.65 15.19
N LEU A 119 25.89 -33.49 15.80
CA LEU A 119 27.17 -33.18 16.42
C LEU A 119 27.49 -34.16 17.56
N GLY A 120 26.50 -34.44 18.42
CA GLY A 120 26.61 -35.45 19.49
C GLY A 120 27.01 -36.83 18.96
N CYS A 121 26.48 -37.24 17.80
CA CYS A 121 26.87 -38.47 17.12
C CYS A 121 28.31 -38.39 16.59
N ALA A 122 28.70 -37.28 15.97
CA ALA A 122 30.04 -37.09 15.41
C ALA A 122 31.15 -37.12 16.47
N ILE A 123 30.92 -36.56 17.66
CA ILE A 123 31.92 -36.56 18.75
C ILE A 123 31.96 -37.87 19.55
N SER A 124 30.96 -38.74 19.36
CA SER A 124 30.82 -39.99 20.11
C SER A 124 31.06 -41.24 19.26
N CYS A 125 31.13 -41.10 17.92
CA CYS A 125 31.46 -42.18 17.00
C CYS A 125 32.93 -42.65 17.12
N GLU A 126 33.26 -43.78 16.48
CA GLU A 126 34.62 -44.34 16.47
C GLU A 126 35.66 -43.36 15.90
N LYS A 127 35.26 -42.56 14.90
CA LYS A 127 36.11 -41.55 14.24
C LYS A 127 36.04 -40.17 14.90
N LYS A 128 35.60 -40.07 16.16
CA LYS A 128 35.46 -38.79 16.89
C LYS A 128 36.70 -37.89 16.82
N GLN A 129 37.91 -38.47 16.79
CA GLN A 129 39.14 -37.69 16.73
C GLN A 129 39.25 -36.85 15.44
N GLU A 130 38.79 -37.36 14.30
CA GLU A 130 38.79 -36.62 13.03
C GLU A 130 37.79 -35.46 13.08
N HIS A 131 36.59 -35.70 13.64
CA HIS A 131 35.57 -34.67 13.77
C HIS A 131 35.95 -33.57 14.77
N ILE A 132 36.59 -33.95 15.89
CA ILE A 132 37.14 -32.99 16.86
C ILE A 132 38.25 -32.14 16.21
N GLN A 133 39.14 -32.76 15.44
CA GLN A 133 40.16 -32.00 14.69
C GLN A 133 39.54 -31.02 13.70
N ARG A 134 38.45 -31.39 13.01
CA ARG A 134 37.71 -30.46 12.13
C ARG A 134 37.13 -29.29 12.91
N ILE A 135 36.55 -29.53 14.10
CA ILE A 135 36.04 -28.44 14.97
C ILE A 135 37.18 -27.46 15.33
N MET A 136 38.37 -27.97 15.64
CA MET A 136 39.55 -27.14 15.96
C MET A 136 40.06 -26.28 14.80
N THR A 137 39.63 -26.52 13.56
CA THR A 137 39.97 -25.68 12.40
C THR A 137 39.00 -24.52 12.17
N LEU A 138 37.87 -24.49 12.89
CA LEU A 138 36.86 -23.43 12.78
C LEU A 138 37.32 -22.14 13.46
N GLU A 139 36.59 -21.04 13.24
CA GLU A 139 36.82 -19.77 13.94
C GLU A 139 36.55 -19.91 15.45
N GLU A 140 37.30 -19.18 16.29
CA GLU A 140 37.25 -19.30 17.76
C GLU A 140 35.85 -19.03 18.33
N SER A 141 35.11 -18.08 17.74
CA SER A 141 33.70 -17.80 18.07
C SER A 141 32.80 -19.01 17.84
N VAL A 142 32.97 -19.70 16.71
CA VAL A 142 32.22 -20.92 16.36
C VAL A 142 32.64 -22.09 17.24
N GLN A 143 33.94 -22.23 17.52
CA GLN A 143 34.46 -23.26 18.43
C GLN A 143 33.84 -23.15 19.82
N HIS A 144 33.70 -21.94 20.35
CA HIS A 144 33.08 -21.71 21.66
C HIS A 144 31.63 -22.21 21.69
N VAL A 145 30.82 -21.82 20.70
CA VAL A 145 29.40 -22.23 20.61
C VAL A 145 29.27 -23.75 20.40
N VAL A 146 30.11 -24.34 19.56
CA VAL A 146 30.15 -25.80 19.34
C VAL A 146 30.57 -26.52 20.63
N MET A 147 31.54 -26.00 21.38
CA MET A 147 31.98 -26.57 22.65
C MET A 147 30.90 -26.49 23.72
N GLU A 148 30.18 -25.38 23.83
CA GLU A 148 29.02 -25.25 24.72
C GLU A 148 27.92 -26.26 24.33
N ALA A 149 27.64 -26.43 23.04
CA ALA A 149 26.67 -27.42 22.55
C ALA A 149 27.09 -28.86 22.89
N ILE A 150 28.39 -29.16 22.84
CA ILE A 150 28.98 -30.45 23.25
C ILE A 150 28.88 -30.64 24.77
N GLN A 151 29.20 -29.62 25.56
CA GLN A 151 29.12 -29.67 27.02
C GLN A 151 27.67 -29.86 27.48
N GLU A 152 26.74 -29.15 26.85
CA GLU A 152 25.31 -29.29 27.07
C GLU A 152 24.87 -30.73 26.72
N SER A 153 25.23 -31.23 25.53
CA SER A 153 24.94 -32.61 25.12
C SER A 153 25.54 -33.66 26.06
N ARG A 154 26.78 -33.48 26.53
CA ARG A 154 27.45 -34.37 27.50
C ARG A 154 26.80 -34.35 28.88
N ARG A 155 26.38 -33.18 29.35
CA ARG A 155 25.67 -33.04 30.62
C ARG A 155 24.38 -33.88 30.61
N TYR A 156 23.71 -33.98 29.46
CA TYR A 156 22.52 -34.83 29.33
C TYR A 156 22.82 -36.32 29.18
N TYR A 157 23.97 -36.70 28.59
CA TYR A 157 24.40 -38.10 28.49
C TYR A 157 24.97 -38.67 29.80
N PHE A 158 25.58 -37.85 30.66
CA PHE A 158 26.25 -38.30 31.90
C PHE A 158 25.41 -38.20 33.19
N LEU A 159 24.24 -37.56 33.17
CA LEU A 159 23.36 -37.47 34.35
C LEU A 159 22.68 -38.79 34.76
N SER A 160 23.03 -39.91 34.14
CA SER A 160 22.63 -41.25 34.60
C SER A 160 23.63 -41.88 35.59
N GLU A 161 24.87 -41.38 35.69
CA GLU A 161 25.87 -41.89 36.66
C GLU A 161 25.78 -41.18 38.04
N GLU A 162 25.30 -39.92 38.08
CA GLU A 162 25.12 -39.19 39.36
C GLU A 162 24.01 -39.82 40.26
N ALA A 163 23.17 -40.71 39.72
CA ALA A 163 22.21 -41.47 40.49
C ALA A 163 22.85 -42.62 41.29
N GLU A 164 23.97 -43.19 40.83
CA GLU A 164 24.66 -44.28 41.54
C GLU A 164 25.51 -43.75 42.72
N GLU A 165 26.13 -42.57 42.60
CA GLU A 165 26.87 -41.95 43.71
C GLU A 165 25.97 -41.59 44.91
N GLY A 166 24.70 -41.28 44.66
CA GLY A 166 23.70 -41.04 45.71
C GLY A 166 23.38 -42.29 46.54
N ASP A 167 23.25 -43.45 45.88
CA ASP A 167 22.96 -44.72 46.54
C ASP A 167 24.17 -45.25 47.34
N GLU A 168 25.40 -45.01 46.86
CA GLU A 168 26.64 -45.38 47.59
C GLU A 168 26.85 -44.53 48.86
N LEU A 169 26.60 -43.22 48.79
CA LEU A 169 26.65 -42.33 49.96
C LEU A 169 25.57 -42.70 50.98
N GLN A 170 24.39 -43.12 50.52
CA GLN A 170 23.30 -43.54 51.38
C GLN A 170 23.59 -44.89 52.07
N GLN A 171 24.25 -45.83 51.37
CA GLN A 171 24.75 -47.07 51.97
C GLN A 171 25.89 -46.81 52.97
N HIS A 172 26.83 -45.91 52.67
CA HIS A 172 27.92 -45.56 53.57
C HIS A 172 27.41 -44.88 54.85
N CYS A 173 26.37 -44.05 54.76
CA CYS A 173 25.69 -43.49 55.93
C CYS A 173 25.03 -44.58 56.80
N LEU A 174 24.34 -45.54 56.20
CA LEU A 174 23.72 -46.66 56.93
C LEU A 174 24.76 -47.58 57.61
N ASP A 175 25.93 -47.77 56.99
CA ASP A 175 27.00 -48.58 57.57
C ASP A 175 27.75 -47.85 58.69
N LEU A 176 27.94 -46.52 58.59
CA LEU A 176 28.45 -45.69 59.69
C LEU A 176 27.50 -45.68 60.89
N GLU A 177 26.18 -45.62 60.66
CA GLU A 177 25.19 -45.72 61.73
C GLU A 177 25.27 -47.06 62.47
N ARG A 178 25.47 -48.18 61.75
CA ARG A 178 25.67 -49.50 62.36
C ARG A 178 26.96 -49.58 63.18
N GLN A 179 28.05 -49.00 62.69
CA GLN A 179 29.33 -48.97 63.42
C GLN A 179 29.24 -48.14 64.70
N LEU A 180 28.51 -47.02 64.69
CA LEU A 180 28.30 -46.20 65.88
C LEU A 180 27.52 -46.93 66.97
N VAL A 181 26.53 -47.76 66.60
CA VAL A 181 25.80 -48.59 67.57
C VAL A 181 26.73 -49.60 68.24
N LEU A 182 27.53 -50.34 67.46
CA LEU A 182 28.47 -51.33 68.01
C LEU A 182 29.52 -50.71 68.93
N LEU A 183 30.13 -49.59 68.53
CA LEU A 183 31.09 -48.86 69.36
C LEU A 183 30.45 -48.30 70.65
N SER A 184 29.17 -47.95 70.61
CA SER A 184 28.45 -47.49 71.79
C SER A 184 28.23 -48.63 72.81
N GLU A 185 28.00 -49.85 72.34
CA GLU A 185 27.84 -51.05 73.18
C GLU A 185 29.18 -51.47 73.80
N GLU A 186 30.28 -51.45 73.03
CA GLU A 186 31.63 -51.73 73.54
C GLU A 186 32.11 -50.70 74.57
N LYS A 187 31.79 -49.41 74.36
CA LYS A 187 32.09 -48.37 75.35
C LYS A 187 31.38 -48.64 76.68
N GLN A 188 30.14 -49.13 76.64
CA GLN A 188 29.39 -49.46 77.85
C GLN A 188 29.98 -50.67 78.58
N SER A 189 30.45 -51.70 77.86
CA SER A 189 31.08 -52.87 78.49
C SER A 189 32.41 -52.53 79.15
N LEU A 190 33.28 -51.75 78.48
CA LEU A 190 34.56 -51.30 79.02
C LEU A 190 34.41 -50.36 80.23
N ALA A 191 33.34 -49.56 80.26
CA ALA A 191 33.04 -48.71 81.40
C ALA A 191 32.67 -49.53 82.64
N GLN A 192 31.94 -50.63 82.47
CA GLN A 192 31.58 -51.55 83.55
C GLN A 192 32.81 -52.28 84.08
N GLU A 193 33.71 -52.74 83.21
CA GLU A 193 34.93 -53.44 83.61
C GLU A 193 35.91 -52.52 84.38
N ASN A 194 36.05 -51.26 83.94
CA ASN A 194 36.87 -50.27 84.65
C ASN A 194 36.35 -49.94 86.06
N ALA A 195 35.04 -49.99 86.27
CA ALA A 195 34.47 -49.78 87.61
C ALA A 195 34.92 -50.90 88.58
N VAL A 196 34.93 -52.15 88.11
CA VAL A 196 35.35 -53.32 88.89
C VAL A 196 36.85 -53.30 89.19
N LEU A 197 37.69 -52.87 88.25
CA LEU A 197 39.14 -52.79 88.44
C LEU A 197 39.53 -51.70 89.44
N ARG A 198 38.81 -50.58 89.48
CA ARG A 198 39.06 -49.49 90.44
C ARG A 198 38.79 -49.89 91.89
N GLU A 199 37.85 -50.82 92.14
CA GLU A 199 37.63 -51.37 93.49
C GLU A 199 38.79 -52.25 93.99
N ARG A 200 39.61 -52.83 93.10
CA ARG A 200 40.67 -53.78 93.47
C ARG A 200 42.00 -53.15 93.87
N VAL A 201 42.27 -51.88 93.54
CA VAL A 201 43.61 -51.26 93.65
C VAL A 201 43.85 -50.48 94.97
N GLY A 202 42.84 -50.36 95.84
CA GLY A 202 42.88 -49.47 97.01
C GLY A 202 43.63 -49.93 98.29
N ARG A 203 44.84 -50.52 98.24
CA ARG A 203 45.68 -50.72 99.46
C ARG A 203 47.19 -50.68 99.20
N PRO A 204 47.97 -49.84 99.93
CA PRO A 204 49.42 -50.02 100.07
C PRO A 204 49.92 -50.06 101.53
N GLU A 205 50.99 -50.83 101.77
CA GLU A 205 51.86 -50.78 102.96
C GLU A 205 53.32 -50.53 102.52
N ALA A 206 54.11 -49.87 103.38
CA ALA A 206 55.44 -49.32 103.09
C ALA A 206 56.50 -49.75 104.14
N GLU A 207 57.78 -49.51 103.76
CA GLU A 207 58.92 -49.03 104.58
C GLU A 207 60.18 -49.92 104.77
N GLY A 208 61.37 -49.26 104.64
CA GLY A 208 62.32 -49.10 105.76
C GLY A 208 63.82 -49.45 105.57
N THR A 209 64.75 -48.46 105.70
CA THR A 209 65.76 -48.30 106.81
C THR A 209 67.07 -47.50 106.49
N PRO A 210 67.71 -46.80 107.47
CA PRO A 210 68.70 -45.70 107.24
C PRO A 210 70.07 -45.88 107.95
N GLY A 211 71.19 -46.02 107.23
CA GLY A 211 72.52 -46.06 107.87
C GLY A 211 73.73 -46.06 106.93
N LEU A 212 73.58 -46.57 105.70
CA LEU A 212 74.51 -46.32 104.57
C LEU A 212 74.37 -44.90 104.00
N THR A 213 73.72 -44.03 104.76
CA THR A 213 72.99 -42.87 104.31
C THR A 213 73.87 -41.65 104.17
N ALA A 214 74.89 -41.36 105.00
CA ALA A 214 75.52 -40.03 105.00
C ALA A 214 76.38 -39.67 103.76
N LYS A 215 77.31 -40.52 103.32
CA LYS A 215 78.08 -40.29 102.07
C LYS A 215 77.25 -40.48 100.81
N LYS A 216 76.33 -41.46 100.83
CA LYS A 216 75.29 -41.57 99.81
C LYS A 216 74.40 -40.33 99.80
N LEU A 217 74.07 -39.73 100.95
CA LEU A 217 73.25 -38.53 101.10
C LEU A 217 73.97 -37.33 100.48
N LEU A 218 75.27 -37.17 100.68
CA LEU A 218 76.06 -36.09 100.06
C LEU A 218 76.16 -36.24 98.53
N LEU A 219 76.42 -37.45 98.03
CA LEU A 219 76.41 -37.70 96.58
C LEU A 219 75.02 -37.53 95.97
N LEU A 220 73.99 -38.03 96.66
CA LEU A 220 72.59 -37.85 96.29
C LEU A 220 72.16 -36.39 96.39
N GLN A 221 72.71 -35.60 97.32
CA GLN A 221 72.50 -34.15 97.42
C GLN A 221 73.09 -33.42 96.23
N SER A 222 74.34 -33.69 95.86
CA SER A 222 74.96 -33.09 94.66
C SER A 222 74.25 -33.50 93.37
N GLN A 223 73.82 -34.76 93.26
CA GLN A 223 73.01 -35.23 92.14
C GLN A 223 71.62 -34.57 92.14
N LEU A 224 71.01 -34.37 93.31
CA LEU A 224 69.75 -33.62 93.45
C LEU A 224 69.92 -32.17 92.99
N GLU A 225 71.01 -31.49 93.38
CA GLU A 225 71.30 -30.12 92.97
C GLU A 225 71.51 -30.02 91.45
N GLN A 226 72.28 -30.94 90.84
CA GLN A 226 72.45 -30.99 89.39
C GLN A 226 71.14 -31.25 88.65
N LEU A 227 70.33 -32.21 89.12
CA LEU A 227 69.02 -32.51 88.55
C LEU A 227 68.02 -31.35 88.75
N GLN A 228 68.17 -30.56 89.82
CA GLN A 228 67.39 -29.35 90.05
C GLN A 228 67.80 -28.23 89.07
N GLU A 229 69.10 -28.01 88.86
CA GLU A 229 69.60 -27.04 87.88
C GLU A 229 69.21 -27.43 86.43
N GLU A 230 69.32 -28.71 86.08
CA GLU A 230 68.87 -29.23 84.79
C GLU A 230 67.35 -29.11 84.64
N ASN A 231 66.58 -29.40 85.69
CA ASN A 231 65.13 -29.15 85.67
C ASN A 231 64.82 -27.68 85.40
N PHE A 232 65.47 -26.76 86.12
CA PHE A 232 65.23 -25.32 85.92
C PHE A 232 65.59 -24.87 84.51
N ARG A 233 66.70 -25.36 83.93
CA ARG A 233 67.05 -25.09 82.53
C ARG A 233 66.04 -25.66 81.56
N LEU A 234 65.59 -26.90 81.77
CA LEU A 234 64.56 -27.54 80.95
C LEU A 234 63.22 -26.81 81.06
N GLU A 235 62.83 -26.39 82.25
CA GLU A 235 61.62 -25.60 82.51
C GLU A 235 61.67 -24.25 81.79
N SER A 236 62.80 -23.53 81.89
CA SER A 236 63.03 -22.28 81.15
C SER A 236 62.95 -22.50 79.63
N SER A 237 63.61 -23.52 79.10
CA SER A 237 63.55 -23.82 77.66
C SER A 237 62.16 -24.23 77.20
N ARG A 238 61.43 -24.99 78.03
CA ARG A 238 60.03 -25.37 77.78
C ARG A 238 59.12 -24.15 77.79
N GLU A 239 59.37 -23.18 78.65
CA GLU A 239 58.63 -21.91 78.70
C GLU A 239 58.92 -21.04 77.47
N ASP A 240 60.18 -20.95 77.03
CA ASP A 240 60.55 -20.25 75.79
C ASP A 240 59.89 -20.89 74.56
N GLU A 241 59.92 -22.21 74.45
CA GLU A 241 59.24 -22.92 73.36
C GLU A 241 57.71 -22.78 73.44
N ARG A 242 57.12 -22.75 74.65
CA ARG A 242 55.69 -22.44 74.82
C ARG A 242 55.36 -21.04 74.32
N LEU A 243 56.18 -20.03 74.63
CA LEU A 243 55.99 -18.66 74.14
C LEU A 243 56.08 -18.63 72.61
N ARG A 244 57.08 -19.28 72.01
CA ARG A 244 57.19 -19.40 70.54
C ARG A 244 55.98 -20.08 69.91
N CYS A 245 55.47 -21.16 70.51
CA CYS A 245 54.25 -21.80 70.04
C CYS A 245 53.07 -20.83 70.06
N THR A 246 52.89 -20.05 71.15
CA THR A 246 51.80 -19.06 71.22
C THR A 246 51.96 -17.91 70.22
N GLU A 247 53.19 -17.48 69.93
CA GLU A 247 53.47 -16.46 68.91
C GLU A 247 53.15 -16.98 67.50
N LEU A 248 53.58 -18.21 67.18
CA LEU A 248 53.27 -18.87 65.91
C LEU A 248 51.76 -19.12 65.74
N GLU A 249 51.05 -19.51 66.79
CA GLU A 249 49.58 -19.62 66.77
C GLU A 249 48.92 -18.27 66.47
N ARG A 250 49.43 -17.18 67.06
CA ARG A 250 48.96 -15.81 66.77
C ARG A 250 49.22 -15.43 65.31
N GLU A 251 50.40 -15.71 64.77
CA GLU A 251 50.71 -15.45 63.36
C GLU A 251 49.84 -16.27 62.41
N ILE A 252 49.60 -17.55 62.72
CA ILE A 252 48.71 -18.41 61.95
C ILE A 252 47.30 -17.83 61.91
N THR A 253 46.76 -17.37 63.05
CA THR A 253 45.41 -16.77 63.09
C THR A 253 45.35 -15.44 62.34
N GLU A 254 46.37 -14.58 62.44
CA GLU A 254 46.45 -13.33 61.65
C GLU A 254 46.52 -13.62 60.15
N LEU A 255 47.31 -14.62 59.73
CA LEU A 255 47.40 -15.03 58.34
C LEU A 255 46.10 -15.62 57.83
N GLN A 256 45.40 -16.42 58.65
CA GLN A 256 44.07 -16.95 58.31
C GLN A 256 43.05 -15.84 58.12
N GLN A 257 43.01 -14.83 59.00
CA GLN A 257 42.12 -13.67 58.87
C GLN A 257 42.44 -12.85 57.61
N ARG A 258 43.73 -12.61 57.32
CA ARG A 258 44.14 -11.95 56.08
C ARG A 258 43.74 -12.75 54.84
N ASN A 259 43.87 -14.07 54.87
CA ASN A 259 43.46 -14.93 53.77
C ASN A 259 41.94 -14.86 53.55
N GLN A 260 41.14 -14.91 54.62
CA GLN A 260 39.69 -14.74 54.56
C GLN A 260 39.28 -13.39 53.95
N ALA A 261 39.92 -12.29 54.37
CA ALA A 261 39.66 -10.97 53.81
C ALA A 261 40.06 -10.87 52.32
N LEU A 262 41.16 -11.50 51.91
CA LEU A 262 41.55 -11.58 50.51
C LEU A 262 40.56 -12.42 49.69
N THR A 263 40.04 -13.51 50.24
CA THR A 263 39.02 -14.33 49.57
C THR A 263 37.69 -13.59 49.42
N SER A 264 37.24 -12.82 50.42
CA SER A 264 36.02 -12.02 50.29
C SER A 264 36.18 -10.92 49.25
N LEU A 265 37.34 -10.24 49.22
CA LEU A 265 37.63 -9.21 48.22
C LEU A 265 37.70 -9.79 46.80
N ALA A 266 38.23 -11.01 46.65
CA ALA A 266 38.24 -11.71 45.37
C ALA A 266 36.82 -12.09 44.91
N GLN A 267 35.94 -12.49 45.83
CA GLN A 267 34.52 -12.75 45.53
C GLN A 267 33.78 -11.47 45.12
N GLU A 268 34.02 -10.35 45.80
CA GLU A 268 33.45 -9.04 45.42
C GLU A 268 33.95 -8.58 44.05
N ALA A 269 35.25 -8.75 43.76
CA ALA A 269 35.81 -8.42 42.46
C ALA A 269 35.21 -9.29 41.34
N GLN A 270 34.93 -10.56 41.62
CA GLN A 270 34.24 -11.44 40.68
C GLN A 270 32.78 -11.00 40.47
N ALA A 271 32.03 -10.68 41.53
CA ALA A 271 30.67 -10.20 41.42
C ALA A 271 30.57 -8.88 40.61
N LEU A 272 31.48 -7.93 40.84
CA LEU A 272 31.54 -6.69 40.05
C LEU A 272 31.89 -6.95 38.58
N LYS A 273 32.71 -7.96 38.31
CA LYS A 273 33.02 -8.36 36.93
C LYS A 273 31.77 -8.93 36.25
N ASP A 274 31.02 -9.78 36.94
CA ASP A 274 29.77 -10.33 36.44
C ASP A 274 28.74 -9.22 36.17
N GLU A 275 28.61 -8.23 37.06
CA GLU A 275 27.77 -7.03 36.85
C GLU A 275 28.21 -6.21 35.62
N ILE A 276 29.51 -6.02 35.42
CA ILE A 276 30.03 -5.31 34.23
C ILE A 276 29.69 -6.09 32.96
N ASP A 277 29.80 -7.41 32.98
CA ASP A 277 29.49 -8.25 31.82
C ASP A 277 27.98 -8.26 31.51
N GLU A 278 27.12 -8.26 32.53
CA GLU A 278 25.67 -8.04 32.35
C GLU A 278 25.37 -6.66 31.75
N LEU A 279 26.02 -5.60 32.24
CA LEU A 279 25.85 -4.25 31.70
C LEU A 279 26.33 -4.15 30.25
N ARG A 280 27.44 -4.82 29.88
CA ARG A 280 27.91 -4.89 28.49
C ARG A 280 26.89 -5.55 27.58
N GLN A 281 26.33 -6.69 27.97
CA GLN A 281 25.28 -7.35 27.20
C GLN A 281 24.03 -6.47 27.07
N SER A 282 23.66 -5.75 28.14
CA SER A 282 22.53 -4.80 28.09
C SER A 282 22.80 -3.64 27.11
N SER A 283 24.04 -3.13 27.06
CA SER A 283 24.45 -2.08 26.13
C SER A 283 24.46 -2.57 24.68
N GLU A 284 24.91 -3.80 24.43
CA GLU A 284 24.87 -4.41 23.10
C GLU A 284 23.42 -4.61 22.63
N ARG A 285 22.54 -5.10 23.51
CA ARG A 285 21.10 -5.22 23.22
C ARG A 285 20.49 -3.85 22.92
N ALA A 286 20.85 -2.81 23.68
CA ALA A 286 20.41 -1.45 23.39
C ALA A 286 20.89 -0.97 22.01
N GLY A 287 22.15 -1.22 21.64
CA GLY A 287 22.68 -0.90 20.31
C GLY A 287 21.98 -1.66 19.17
N GLN A 288 21.63 -2.93 19.37
CA GLN A 288 20.82 -3.69 18.42
C GLN A 288 19.42 -3.07 18.24
N LEU A 289 18.77 -2.70 19.35
CA LEU A 289 17.47 -2.02 19.30
C LEU A 289 17.56 -0.66 18.59
N GLU A 290 18.60 0.13 18.83
CA GLU A 290 18.86 1.38 18.12
C GLU A 290 19.05 1.17 16.61
N ALA A 291 19.81 0.13 16.22
CA ALA A 291 19.99 -0.22 14.81
C ALA A 291 18.66 -0.63 14.15
N THR A 292 17.81 -1.39 14.84
CA THR A 292 16.47 -1.74 14.32
C THR A 292 15.57 -0.51 14.21
N LEU A 293 15.63 0.42 15.17
CA LEU A 293 14.89 1.68 15.12
C LEU A 293 15.34 2.55 13.93
N ASP A 294 16.64 2.64 13.68
CA ASP A 294 17.16 3.38 12.53
C ASP A 294 16.80 2.74 11.20
N SER A 295 16.79 1.41 11.11
CA SER A 295 16.25 0.68 9.95
C SER A 295 14.77 0.99 9.74
N CYS A 296 13.96 0.97 10.80
CA CYS A 296 12.55 1.35 10.75
C CYS A 296 12.35 2.81 10.32
N ARG A 297 13.19 3.75 10.78
CA ARG A 297 13.16 5.16 10.36
C ARG A 297 13.47 5.32 8.88
N ARG A 298 14.46 4.59 8.35
CA ARG A 298 14.79 4.59 6.91
C ARG A 298 13.61 4.09 6.09
N ARG A 299 13.02 2.95 6.47
CA ARG A 299 11.80 2.41 5.83
C ARG A 299 10.63 3.40 5.87
N LEU A 300 10.47 4.12 6.99
CA LEU A 300 9.43 5.14 7.11
C LEU A 300 9.70 6.32 6.16
N GLY A 301 10.96 6.72 5.97
CA GLY A 301 11.38 7.70 4.96
C GLY A 301 11.08 7.24 3.54
N GLU A 302 11.39 5.98 3.20
CA GLU A 302 11.05 5.38 1.91
C GLU A 302 9.54 5.36 1.66
N LEU A 303 8.74 4.99 2.68
CA LEU A 303 7.28 5.05 2.60
C LEU A 303 6.75 6.47 2.39
N GLN A 304 7.38 7.49 2.99
CA GLN A 304 7.01 8.88 2.75
C GLN A 304 7.32 9.32 1.31
N GLU A 305 8.46 8.91 0.76
CA GLU A 305 8.83 9.20 -0.61
C GLU A 305 7.91 8.47 -1.61
N LEU A 306 7.58 7.20 -1.36
CA LEU A 306 6.60 6.46 -2.14
C LEU A 306 5.22 7.14 -2.10
N ARG A 307 4.76 7.60 -0.92
CA ARG A 307 3.52 8.39 -0.79
C ARG A 307 3.57 9.68 -1.60
N ARG A 308 4.73 10.36 -1.65
CA ARG A 308 4.92 11.57 -2.49
C ARG A 308 4.82 11.22 -3.98
N GLN A 309 5.42 10.12 -4.41
CA GLN A 309 5.35 9.65 -5.79
C GLN A 309 3.93 9.27 -6.19
N VAL A 310 3.19 8.56 -5.32
CA VAL A 310 1.77 8.24 -5.56
C VAL A 310 0.95 9.50 -5.75
N ARG A 311 1.10 10.52 -4.88
CA ARG A 311 0.40 11.80 -5.04
C ARG A 311 0.72 12.50 -6.36
N GLN A 312 1.99 12.48 -6.78
CA GLN A 312 2.39 13.06 -8.07
C GLN A 312 1.76 12.31 -9.26
N LEU A 313 1.65 10.98 -9.17
CA LEU A 313 0.97 10.18 -10.20
C LEU A 313 -0.55 10.43 -10.19
N GLU A 314 -1.17 10.57 -9.03
CA GLU A 314 -2.58 10.93 -8.89
C GLU A 314 -2.86 12.32 -9.51
N GLU A 315 -2.03 13.32 -9.23
CA GLU A 315 -2.13 14.66 -9.83
C GLU A 315 -1.97 14.62 -11.35
N ARG A 316 -1.02 13.84 -11.87
CA ARG A 316 -0.84 13.64 -13.33
C ARG A 316 -2.06 12.96 -13.94
N ASN A 317 -2.58 11.91 -13.32
CA ASN A 317 -3.78 11.20 -13.78
C ASN A 317 -5.02 12.10 -13.76
N ALA A 318 -5.19 12.92 -12.72
CA ALA A 318 -6.25 13.92 -12.66
C ALA A 318 -6.12 14.93 -13.82
N GLY A 319 -4.91 15.41 -14.09
CA GLY A 319 -4.65 16.28 -15.24
C GLY A 319 -4.94 15.61 -16.59
N HIS A 320 -4.64 14.31 -16.74
CA HIS A 320 -5.03 13.54 -17.94
C HIS A 320 -6.54 13.38 -18.08
N ALA A 321 -7.26 13.13 -16.98
CA ALA A 321 -8.72 13.05 -16.97
C ALA A 321 -9.37 14.40 -17.34
N GLU A 322 -8.85 15.51 -16.83
CA GLU A 322 -9.32 16.85 -17.18
C GLU A 322 -9.12 17.17 -18.67
N ARG A 323 -7.94 16.85 -19.23
CA ARG A 323 -7.66 17.01 -20.67
C ARG A 323 -8.60 16.15 -21.52
N THR A 324 -8.85 14.91 -21.09
CA THR A 324 -9.79 14.01 -21.79
C THR A 324 -11.19 14.60 -21.80
N ARG A 325 -11.67 15.11 -20.66
CA ARG A 325 -12.97 15.81 -20.57
C ARG A 325 -13.03 17.04 -21.49
N GLN A 326 -11.96 17.84 -21.55
CA GLN A 326 -11.90 18.99 -22.45
C GLN A 326 -12.01 18.57 -23.93
N LEU A 327 -11.28 17.53 -24.33
CA LEU A 327 -11.34 16.97 -25.68
C LEU A 327 -12.72 16.38 -26.01
N GLU A 328 -13.37 15.72 -25.05
CA GLU A 328 -14.75 15.23 -25.21
C GLU A 328 -15.74 16.39 -25.41
N ASP A 329 -15.60 17.48 -24.66
CA ASP A 329 -16.45 18.66 -24.82
C ASP A 329 -16.20 19.37 -26.16
N GLU A 330 -14.94 19.45 -26.62
CA GLU A 330 -14.60 19.92 -27.96
C GLU A 330 -15.20 19.04 -29.04
N LEU A 331 -15.15 17.72 -28.88
CA LEU A 331 -15.76 16.76 -29.81
C LEU A 331 -17.28 16.93 -29.85
N ARG A 332 -17.95 17.13 -28.70
CA ARG A 332 -19.39 17.43 -28.63
C ARG A 332 -19.72 18.72 -29.38
N ARG A 333 -18.96 19.79 -29.17
CA ARG A 333 -19.13 21.07 -29.88
C ARG A 333 -18.93 20.91 -31.38
N ALA A 334 -17.90 20.17 -31.80
CA ALA A 334 -17.65 19.86 -33.20
C ALA A 334 -18.81 19.04 -33.80
N GLY A 335 -19.37 18.10 -33.05
CA GLY A 335 -20.57 17.35 -33.43
C GLY A 335 -21.79 18.24 -33.67
N LEU A 336 -22.04 19.20 -32.78
CA LEU A 336 -23.12 20.19 -32.95
C LEU A 336 -22.92 21.06 -34.20
N LEU A 337 -21.71 21.55 -34.42
CA LEU A 337 -21.38 22.35 -35.61
C LEU A 337 -21.53 21.54 -36.91
N ARG A 338 -21.14 20.26 -36.91
CA ARG A 338 -21.36 19.36 -38.05
C ARG A 338 -22.84 19.16 -38.34
N ALA A 339 -23.66 18.91 -37.32
CA ALA A 339 -25.11 18.78 -37.49
C ALA A 339 -25.73 20.07 -38.06
N GLN A 340 -25.29 21.24 -37.61
CA GLN A 340 -25.71 22.53 -38.16
C GLN A 340 -25.30 22.70 -39.63
N LEU A 341 -24.06 22.36 -39.98
CA LEU A 341 -23.58 22.39 -41.37
C LEU A 341 -24.36 21.42 -42.27
N GLU A 342 -24.70 20.23 -41.78
CA GLU A 342 -25.53 19.27 -42.52
C GLU A 342 -26.95 19.79 -42.73
N ALA A 343 -27.56 20.43 -41.72
CA ALA A 343 -28.85 21.07 -41.85
C ALA A 343 -28.82 22.20 -42.90
N GLN A 344 -27.81 23.07 -42.85
CA GLN A 344 -27.61 24.12 -43.85
C GLN A 344 -27.39 23.54 -45.26
N ARG A 345 -26.63 22.45 -45.39
CA ARG A 345 -26.44 21.75 -46.68
C ARG A 345 -27.76 21.21 -47.22
N ARG A 346 -28.61 20.61 -46.38
CA ARG A 346 -29.95 20.14 -46.79
C ARG A 346 -30.82 21.31 -47.26
N GLN A 347 -30.84 22.41 -46.52
CA GLN A 347 -31.57 23.61 -46.93
C GLN A 347 -31.09 24.16 -48.28
N VAL A 348 -29.77 24.18 -48.53
CA VAL A 348 -29.22 24.57 -49.84
C VAL A 348 -29.66 23.60 -50.94
N GLN A 349 -29.69 22.29 -50.68
CA GLN A 349 -30.16 21.30 -51.66
C GLN A 349 -31.65 21.48 -51.98
N GLU A 350 -32.48 21.74 -50.96
CA GLU A 350 -33.92 22.03 -51.13
C GLU A 350 -34.14 23.30 -51.97
N LEU A 351 -33.46 24.39 -51.63
CA LEU A 351 -33.53 25.64 -52.41
C LEU A 351 -33.03 25.46 -53.85
N GLN A 352 -31.98 24.66 -54.06
CA GLN A 352 -31.53 24.30 -55.41
C GLN A 352 -32.58 23.47 -56.16
N GLY A 353 -33.28 22.56 -55.47
CA GLY A 353 -34.41 21.83 -56.02
C GLY A 353 -35.54 22.76 -56.46
N GLN A 354 -35.97 23.67 -55.58
CA GLN A 354 -36.99 24.68 -55.88
C GLN A 354 -36.59 25.56 -57.07
N ARG A 355 -35.35 26.04 -57.10
CA ARG A 355 -34.84 26.82 -58.24
C ARG A 355 -34.88 26.03 -59.55
N ARG A 356 -34.57 24.73 -59.53
CA ARG A 356 -34.68 23.87 -60.72
C ARG A 356 -36.13 23.70 -61.15
N GLU A 357 -37.05 23.50 -60.21
CA GLU A 357 -38.49 23.40 -60.52
C GLU A 357 -39.04 24.70 -61.11
N GLU A 358 -38.67 25.85 -60.56
CA GLU A 358 -39.02 27.16 -61.09
C GLU A 358 -38.42 27.39 -62.47
N ALA A 359 -37.16 27.00 -62.70
CA ALA A 359 -36.54 27.05 -64.02
C ALA A 359 -37.30 26.19 -65.03
N MET A 360 -37.67 24.95 -64.68
CA MET A 360 -38.48 24.08 -65.53
C MET A 360 -39.87 24.66 -65.80
N LYS A 361 -40.50 25.33 -64.83
CA LYS A 361 -41.78 26.04 -65.02
C LYS A 361 -41.61 27.23 -65.98
N ALA A 362 -40.54 28.01 -65.82
CA ALA A 362 -40.23 29.13 -66.70
C ALA A 362 -39.98 28.64 -68.15
N GLU A 363 -39.25 27.55 -68.33
CA GLU A 363 -39.07 26.92 -69.65
C GLU A 363 -40.39 26.48 -70.28
N LYS A 364 -41.30 25.89 -69.50
CA LYS A 364 -42.66 25.55 -69.96
C LYS A 364 -43.43 26.78 -70.42
N TRP A 365 -43.45 27.84 -69.62
CA TRP A 365 -44.13 29.09 -69.99
C TRP A 365 -43.51 29.77 -71.21
N LEU A 366 -42.19 29.72 -71.35
CA LEU A 366 -41.52 30.23 -72.55
C LEU A 366 -41.93 29.44 -73.80
N PHE A 367 -42.07 28.13 -73.70
CA PHE A 367 -42.57 27.30 -74.80
C PHE A 367 -44.03 27.62 -75.13
N GLU A 368 -44.90 27.74 -74.12
CA GLU A 368 -46.30 28.12 -74.32
C GLU A 368 -46.46 29.52 -74.91
N TYR A 369 -45.64 30.47 -74.46
CA TYR A 369 -45.59 31.83 -75.00
C TYR A 369 -45.21 31.83 -76.48
N ARG A 370 -44.12 31.14 -76.86
CA ARG A 370 -43.72 30.98 -78.27
C ARG A 370 -44.83 30.38 -79.13
N ASN A 371 -45.49 29.33 -78.65
CA ASN A 371 -46.62 28.74 -79.37
C ASN A 371 -47.80 29.71 -79.55
N LEU A 372 -48.06 30.58 -78.56
CA LEU A 372 -49.09 31.60 -78.65
C LEU A 372 -48.68 32.75 -79.58
N GLU A 373 -47.40 33.16 -79.54
CA GLU A 373 -46.83 34.13 -80.48
C GLU A 373 -46.97 33.63 -81.92
N GLU A 374 -46.58 32.39 -82.20
CA GLU A 374 -46.74 31.78 -83.54
C GLU A 374 -48.21 31.78 -84.00
N LYS A 375 -49.15 31.45 -83.11
CA LYS A 375 -50.59 31.52 -83.42
C LYS A 375 -51.06 32.96 -83.67
N TYR A 376 -50.59 33.91 -82.87
CA TYR A 376 -50.91 35.33 -83.04
C TYR A 376 -50.35 35.86 -84.38
N GLU A 377 -49.13 35.47 -84.74
CA GLU A 377 -48.52 35.79 -86.05
C GLU A 377 -49.33 35.20 -87.22
N LEU A 378 -49.86 33.98 -87.09
CA LEU A 378 -50.73 33.39 -88.10
C LEU A 378 -52.04 34.18 -88.25
N VAL A 379 -52.70 34.51 -87.13
CA VAL A 379 -53.96 35.28 -87.14
C VAL A 379 -53.74 36.70 -87.66
N THR A 380 -52.62 37.35 -87.33
CA THR A 380 -52.29 38.67 -87.87
C THR A 380 -52.06 38.63 -89.37
N LYS A 381 -51.33 37.63 -89.89
CA LYS A 381 -51.18 37.41 -91.33
C LYS A 381 -52.53 37.16 -92.02
N GLU A 382 -53.44 36.40 -91.41
CA GLU A 382 -54.80 36.22 -91.93
C GLU A 382 -55.62 37.50 -91.91
N LYS A 383 -55.55 38.28 -90.82
CA LYS A 383 -56.17 39.60 -90.73
C LYS A 383 -55.67 40.54 -91.82
N GLU A 384 -54.37 40.59 -92.06
CA GLU A 384 -53.76 41.39 -93.13
C GLU A 384 -54.26 40.95 -94.52
N ARG A 385 -54.36 39.65 -94.77
CA ARG A 385 -54.96 39.12 -96.01
C ARG A 385 -56.41 39.56 -96.18
N LEU A 386 -57.24 39.41 -95.15
CA LEU A 386 -58.64 39.84 -95.18
C LEU A 386 -58.77 41.36 -95.33
N GLN A 387 -57.87 42.14 -94.73
CA GLN A 387 -57.82 43.59 -94.92
C GLN A 387 -57.48 43.96 -96.36
N ALA A 388 -56.51 43.28 -96.97
CA ALA A 388 -56.14 43.46 -98.37
C ALA A 388 -57.29 43.05 -99.32
N GLU A 389 -57.96 41.92 -99.05
CA GLU A 389 -59.16 41.50 -99.79
C GLU A 389 -60.28 42.54 -99.66
N ARG A 390 -60.54 43.04 -98.45
CA ARG A 390 -61.51 44.12 -98.20
C ARG A 390 -61.13 45.40 -98.95
N ASP A 391 -59.87 45.82 -98.91
CA ASP A 391 -59.43 47.03 -99.62
C ASP A 391 -59.57 46.86 -101.12
N SER A 392 -59.19 45.72 -101.68
CA SER A 392 -59.43 45.41 -103.10
C SER A 392 -60.93 45.43 -103.45
N LEU A 393 -61.80 44.88 -102.61
CA LEU A 393 -63.26 44.95 -102.81
C LEU A 393 -63.80 46.38 -102.66
N ARG A 394 -63.21 47.20 -101.78
CA ARG A 394 -63.57 48.60 -101.61
C ARG A 394 -63.14 49.41 -102.83
N GLU A 395 -61.92 49.21 -103.33
CA GLU A 395 -61.41 49.79 -104.57
C GLU A 395 -62.31 49.41 -105.75
N ALA A 396 -62.66 48.12 -105.91
CA ALA A 396 -63.59 47.68 -106.95
C ALA A 396 -64.99 48.33 -106.81
N ASN A 397 -65.49 48.53 -105.60
CA ASN A 397 -66.74 49.26 -105.36
C ASN A 397 -66.61 50.77 -105.67
N GLU A 398 -65.47 51.37 -105.37
CA GLU A 398 -65.18 52.78 -105.67
C GLU A 398 -65.06 52.99 -107.18
N GLU A 399 -64.40 52.09 -107.92
CA GLU A 399 -64.39 52.08 -109.39
C GLU A 399 -65.82 51.98 -109.95
N LEU A 400 -66.65 51.07 -109.41
CA LEU A 400 -68.07 50.98 -109.78
C LEU A 400 -68.83 52.28 -109.46
N ARG A 401 -68.58 52.92 -108.32
CA ARG A 401 -69.18 54.22 -107.97
C ARG A 401 -68.69 55.35 -108.87
N CYS A 402 -67.41 55.38 -109.23
CA CYS A 402 -66.84 56.33 -110.17
C CYS A 402 -67.42 56.17 -111.58
N THR A 403 -67.77 54.95 -112.00
CA THR A 403 -68.54 54.75 -113.24
C THR A 403 -70.00 55.23 -113.14
N GLN A 404 -70.56 55.35 -111.92
CA GLN A 404 -71.93 55.83 -111.69
C GLN A 404 -72.05 57.35 -111.45
N LEU A 405 -70.95 58.08 -111.22
CA LEU A 405 -70.97 59.51 -110.88
C LEU A 405 -70.13 60.38 -111.83
N GLN A 406 -70.78 60.85 -112.90
CA GLN A 406 -70.48 62.08 -113.65
C GLN A 406 -71.80 62.85 -113.89
N PRO A 407 -71.84 64.19 -113.87
CA PRO A 407 -71.66 65.05 -112.70
C PRO A 407 -72.88 65.96 -112.42
N ARG A 408 -73.15 66.23 -111.13
CA ARG A 408 -73.90 67.39 -110.57
C ARG A 408 -73.46 67.45 -109.09
N GLY A 409 -72.89 68.49 -108.51
CA GLY A 409 -72.83 69.92 -108.78
C GLY A 409 -73.18 70.64 -107.47
N LEU A 410 -72.20 71.30 -106.82
CA LEU A 410 -72.23 72.43 -105.85
C LEU A 410 -73.18 72.28 -104.61
N THR A 411 -72.80 72.56 -103.35
CA THR A 411 -72.52 73.89 -102.77
C THR A 411 -72.08 73.78 -101.28
N GLN A 412 -71.12 74.63 -100.88
CA GLN A 412 -70.98 75.48 -99.66
C GLN A 412 -71.42 75.00 -98.26
N ALA A 413 -70.48 75.02 -97.28
CA ALA A 413 -70.31 76.02 -96.18
C ALA A 413 -71.04 75.57 -94.89
N ASP A 414 -70.56 75.66 -93.65
CA ASP A 414 -69.68 76.62 -92.97
C ASP A 414 -69.10 76.03 -91.65
N PRO A 415 -68.17 76.73 -90.96
CA PRO A 415 -67.38 76.27 -89.80
C PRO A 415 -67.79 76.90 -88.45
N SER A 416 -67.32 76.31 -87.33
CA SER A 416 -67.16 76.95 -86.00
C SER A 416 -66.18 76.11 -85.14
N LEU A 417 -65.04 76.59 -84.62
CA LEU A 417 -64.80 77.58 -83.53
C LEU A 417 -65.55 77.19 -82.23
N ASP A 418 -64.99 77.04 -81.03
CA ASP A 418 -63.65 77.27 -80.44
C ASP A 418 -63.72 76.71 -78.97
N PRO A 419 -62.93 77.13 -77.93
CA PRO A 419 -62.27 76.22 -76.99
C PRO A 419 -62.61 76.49 -75.48
N THR A 420 -61.77 75.97 -74.56
CA THR A 420 -61.40 76.51 -73.22
C THR A 420 -62.07 76.08 -71.89
N LEU A 421 -61.17 76.03 -70.87
CA LEU A 421 -61.28 76.28 -69.40
C LEU A 421 -61.87 75.15 -68.52
N SER A 422 -61.10 74.57 -67.59
CA SER A 422 -60.51 75.12 -66.35
C SER A 422 -61.53 75.32 -65.23
N GLY A 423 -61.33 74.56 -64.14
CA GLY A 423 -61.54 74.96 -62.75
C GLY A 423 -62.96 75.36 -62.35
N LEU A 424 -63.61 74.51 -61.55
CA LEU A 424 -64.24 74.96 -60.31
C LEU A 424 -64.49 73.77 -59.39
N GLU A 425 -63.71 73.78 -58.33
CA GLU A 425 -63.84 73.00 -57.12
C GLU A 425 -65.22 73.19 -56.48
N ASN A 426 -65.68 72.14 -55.80
CA ASN A 426 -66.55 72.19 -54.63
C ASN A 426 -67.92 72.85 -54.79
N LEU A 427 -68.86 72.13 -55.41
CA LEU A 427 -70.28 72.23 -55.07
C LEU A 427 -71.07 70.93 -55.36
N ALA A 428 -70.53 69.77 -54.98
CA ALA A 428 -71.18 68.46 -55.21
C ALA A 428 -71.18 67.55 -53.95
N ALA A 429 -71.31 68.14 -52.77
CA ALA A 429 -71.41 67.40 -51.51
C ALA A 429 -72.83 66.95 -51.15
N GLU A 430 -73.89 67.39 -51.85
CA GLU A 430 -75.27 67.13 -51.39
C GLU A 430 -76.20 66.38 -52.35
N ILE A 431 -75.73 65.95 -53.54
CA ILE A 431 -76.52 65.04 -54.40
C ILE A 431 -75.57 64.04 -55.06
N LEU A 432 -75.15 63.00 -54.34
CA LEU A 432 -74.41 61.87 -54.92
C LEU A 432 -75.35 60.66 -55.04
N PRO A 433 -75.62 60.16 -56.27
CA PRO A 433 -76.27 58.87 -56.52
C PRO A 433 -75.66 57.73 -55.68
N ALA A 434 -76.47 56.76 -55.24
CA ALA A 434 -76.04 55.64 -54.40
C ALA A 434 -74.83 54.87 -54.99
N GLU A 435 -74.76 54.81 -56.31
CA GLU A 435 -73.67 54.20 -57.08
C GLU A 435 -72.31 54.87 -56.83
N LEU A 436 -72.28 56.21 -56.69
CA LEU A 436 -71.04 56.94 -56.40
C LEU A 436 -70.58 56.78 -54.94
N ARG A 437 -71.51 56.56 -54.00
CA ARG A 437 -71.18 56.24 -52.60
C ARG A 437 -70.58 54.84 -52.46
N GLU A 438 -71.11 53.86 -53.21
CA GLU A 438 -70.54 52.51 -53.26
C GLU A 438 -69.15 52.49 -53.89
N THR A 439 -68.93 53.22 -54.99
CA THR A 439 -67.59 53.34 -55.58
C THR A 439 -66.62 54.03 -54.63
N LEU A 440 -67.05 55.06 -53.91
CA LEU A 440 -66.21 55.76 -52.95
C LEU A 440 -65.86 54.88 -51.74
N LEU A 441 -66.79 54.06 -51.24
CA LEU A 441 -66.52 53.06 -50.20
C LEU A 441 -65.58 51.95 -50.69
N ARG A 442 -65.74 51.45 -51.93
CA ARG A 442 -64.82 50.48 -52.53
C ARG A 442 -63.41 51.07 -52.66
N LEU A 443 -63.28 52.29 -53.18
CA LEU A 443 -62.01 53.00 -53.30
C LEU A 443 -61.40 53.32 -51.92
N GLN A 444 -62.21 53.58 -50.89
CA GLN A 444 -61.72 53.77 -49.52
C GLN A 444 -61.21 52.46 -48.90
N LEU A 445 -61.88 51.33 -49.13
CA LEU A 445 -61.41 50.01 -48.68
C LEU A 445 -60.17 49.57 -49.44
N GLU A 446 -60.11 49.84 -50.74
CA GLU A 446 -58.95 49.60 -51.59
C GLU A 446 -57.77 50.48 -51.15
N ASN A 447 -57.98 51.77 -50.90
CA ASN A 447 -56.94 52.64 -50.34
C ASN A 447 -56.46 52.17 -48.97
N LYS A 448 -57.35 51.72 -48.07
CA LYS A 448 -56.94 51.15 -46.79
C LYS A 448 -56.08 49.90 -46.98
N ARG A 449 -56.44 49.03 -47.93
CA ARG A 449 -55.67 47.83 -48.26
C ARG A 449 -54.31 48.18 -48.88
N LEU A 450 -54.26 49.14 -49.79
CA LEU A 450 -53.01 49.63 -50.39
C LEU A 450 -52.10 50.27 -49.35
N CYS A 451 -52.63 51.07 -48.42
CA CYS A 451 -51.84 51.62 -47.30
C CYS A 451 -51.26 50.52 -46.39
N GLN A 452 -52.03 49.47 -46.10
CA GLN A 452 -51.52 48.33 -45.30
C GLN A 452 -50.45 47.54 -46.06
N GLN A 453 -50.62 47.33 -47.36
CA GLN A 453 -49.62 46.69 -48.20
C GLN A 453 -48.34 47.54 -48.29
N GLU A 454 -48.47 48.85 -48.49
CA GLU A 454 -47.33 49.77 -48.54
C GLU A 454 -46.59 49.83 -47.18
N ALA A 455 -47.31 49.75 -46.05
CA ALA A 455 -46.69 49.65 -44.73
C ALA A 455 -45.92 48.32 -44.56
N ALA A 456 -46.49 47.19 -44.95
CA ALA A 456 -45.83 45.89 -44.89
C ALA A 456 -44.59 45.83 -45.83
N ASP A 457 -44.68 46.45 -47.01
CA ASP A 457 -43.55 46.52 -47.93
C ASP A 457 -42.45 47.47 -47.43
N ARG A 458 -42.80 48.56 -46.73
CA ARG A 458 -41.83 49.40 -46.02
C ARG A 458 -41.12 48.65 -44.89
N GLU A 459 -41.83 47.82 -44.13
CA GLU A 459 -41.23 46.98 -43.09
C GLU A 459 -40.26 45.95 -43.69
N ARG A 460 -40.67 45.25 -44.76
CA ARG A 460 -39.79 44.33 -45.51
C ARG A 460 -38.57 45.03 -46.09
N GLN A 461 -38.73 46.24 -46.62
CA GLN A 461 -37.61 47.03 -47.11
C GLN A 461 -36.64 47.39 -45.97
N ALA A 462 -37.14 47.76 -44.79
CA ALA A 462 -36.31 48.05 -43.62
C ALA A 462 -35.57 46.81 -43.10
N GLU A 463 -36.20 45.64 -43.10
CA GLU A 463 -35.57 44.36 -42.74
C GLU A 463 -34.45 43.98 -43.73
N LEU A 464 -34.73 44.09 -45.03
CA LEU A 464 -33.72 43.85 -46.07
C LEU A 464 -32.55 44.84 -45.98
N GLN A 465 -32.83 46.11 -45.66
CA GLN A 465 -31.78 47.10 -45.39
C GLN A 465 -30.92 46.70 -44.20
N ARG A 466 -31.51 46.25 -43.08
CA ARG A 466 -30.75 45.76 -41.92
C ARG A 466 -29.87 44.56 -42.27
N HIS A 467 -30.40 43.57 -42.97
CA HIS A 467 -29.61 42.41 -43.40
C HIS A 467 -28.48 42.80 -44.36
N LEU A 468 -28.71 43.75 -45.25
CA LEU A 468 -27.69 44.26 -46.15
C LEU A 468 -26.59 45.03 -45.38
N GLU A 469 -26.96 45.83 -44.37
CA GLU A 469 -25.99 46.47 -43.47
C GLU A 469 -25.18 45.46 -42.65
N GLU A 470 -25.81 44.43 -42.09
CA GLU A 470 -25.13 43.36 -41.35
C GLU A 470 -24.17 42.58 -42.25
N ALA A 471 -24.60 42.21 -43.46
CA ALA A 471 -23.76 41.55 -44.44
C ALA A 471 -22.57 42.44 -44.86
N ASN A 472 -22.79 43.75 -45.04
CA ASN A 472 -21.72 44.70 -45.35
C ASN A 472 -20.74 44.85 -44.17
N ARG A 473 -21.22 44.94 -42.92
CA ARG A 473 -20.36 44.96 -41.73
C ARG A 473 -19.49 43.70 -41.64
N ALA A 474 -20.09 42.52 -41.87
CA ALA A 474 -19.36 41.26 -41.89
C ALA A 474 -18.34 41.21 -43.04
N ARG A 475 -18.69 41.70 -44.23
CA ARG A 475 -17.78 41.79 -45.38
C ARG A 475 -16.60 42.69 -45.08
N HIS A 476 -16.83 43.86 -44.50
CA HIS A 476 -15.76 44.78 -44.12
C HIS A 476 -14.84 44.18 -43.04
N ALA A 477 -15.38 43.47 -42.05
CA ALA A 477 -14.56 42.75 -41.07
C ALA A 477 -13.68 41.66 -41.70
N LEU A 478 -14.21 40.92 -42.68
CA LEU A 478 -13.42 39.93 -43.42
C LEU A 478 -12.39 40.59 -44.34
N GLU A 479 -12.71 41.72 -44.96
CA GLU A 479 -11.77 42.51 -45.76
C GLU A 479 -10.61 43.06 -44.92
N THR A 480 -10.88 43.58 -43.71
CA THR A 480 -9.82 44.05 -42.79
C THR A 480 -8.95 42.90 -42.32
N GLN A 481 -9.55 41.76 -41.96
CA GLN A 481 -8.80 40.57 -41.58
C GLN A 481 -7.94 40.04 -42.75
N ARG A 482 -8.47 40.03 -43.99
CA ARG A 482 -7.70 39.66 -45.18
C ARG A 482 -6.53 40.62 -45.43
N ARG A 483 -6.72 41.92 -45.23
CA ARG A 483 -5.63 42.92 -45.34
C ARG A 483 -4.55 42.67 -44.30
N LEU A 484 -4.92 42.41 -43.05
CA LEU A 484 -3.97 42.11 -41.97
C LEU A 484 -3.19 40.82 -42.27
N ASN A 485 -3.88 39.77 -42.71
CA ASN A 485 -3.24 38.51 -43.10
C ASN A 485 -2.30 38.71 -44.29
N GLN A 486 -2.66 39.54 -45.28
CA GLN A 486 -1.78 39.88 -46.40
C GLN A 486 -0.54 40.66 -45.94
N GLN A 487 -0.68 41.58 -44.99
CA GLN A 487 0.44 42.30 -44.38
C GLN A 487 1.38 41.34 -43.66
N GLN A 488 0.84 40.46 -42.80
CA GLN A 488 1.63 39.44 -42.12
C GLN A 488 2.33 38.49 -43.09
N LEU A 489 1.66 38.07 -44.16
CA LEU A 489 2.28 37.25 -45.20
C LEU A 489 3.39 38.00 -45.94
N SER A 490 3.24 39.31 -46.19
CA SER A 490 4.30 40.11 -46.79
C SER A 490 5.49 40.33 -45.86
N GLU A 491 5.26 40.53 -44.55
CA GLU A 491 6.31 40.63 -43.53
C GLU A 491 7.06 39.31 -43.39
N LEU A 492 6.36 38.18 -43.33
CA LEU A 492 6.97 36.86 -43.30
C LEU A 492 7.76 36.56 -44.58
N ARG A 493 7.25 36.97 -45.75
CA ARG A 493 8.00 36.84 -47.02
C ARG A 493 9.26 37.70 -47.02
N ALA A 494 9.19 38.95 -46.56
CA ALA A 494 10.37 39.80 -46.43
C ALA A 494 11.40 39.21 -45.46
N GLN A 495 10.96 38.66 -44.32
CA GLN A 495 11.85 37.96 -43.38
C GLN A 495 12.50 36.73 -44.01
N VAL A 496 11.75 35.94 -44.79
CA VAL A 496 12.31 34.80 -45.52
C VAL A 496 13.30 35.27 -46.60
N GLU A 497 13.01 36.34 -47.33
CA GLU A 497 13.91 36.93 -48.32
C GLU A 497 15.20 37.48 -47.68
N ASP A 498 15.10 38.14 -46.52
CA ASP A 498 16.25 38.63 -45.77
C ASP A 498 17.10 37.47 -45.21
N LEU A 499 16.46 36.41 -44.71
CA LEU A 499 17.15 35.18 -44.30
C LEU A 499 17.80 34.46 -45.50
N GLN A 500 17.14 34.44 -46.66
CA GLN A 500 17.70 33.90 -47.89
C GLN A 500 18.89 34.73 -48.37
N LYS A 501 18.81 36.07 -48.36
CA LYS A 501 19.93 36.95 -48.68
C LYS A 501 21.08 36.81 -47.70
N ALA A 502 20.81 36.74 -46.39
CA ALA A 502 21.84 36.46 -45.38
C ALA A 502 22.51 35.10 -45.59
N LEU A 503 21.73 34.08 -45.99
CA LEU A 503 22.25 32.77 -46.37
C LEU A 503 23.07 32.83 -47.67
N GLN A 504 22.68 33.66 -48.63
CA GLN A 504 23.35 33.81 -49.92
C GLN A 504 24.65 34.62 -49.80
N GLU A 505 24.66 35.68 -49.00
CA GLU A 505 25.84 36.46 -48.61
C GLU A 505 26.82 35.63 -47.77
N GLN A 506 26.33 34.69 -46.96
CA GLN A 506 27.17 33.68 -46.31
C GLN A 506 27.65 32.59 -47.28
N SER A 507 26.85 32.22 -48.29
CA SER A 507 27.24 31.23 -49.32
C SER A 507 28.32 31.73 -50.27
N GLY A 508 28.38 33.04 -50.53
CA GLY A 508 29.41 33.66 -51.37
C GLY A 508 30.84 33.62 -50.81
N ARG A 509 31.03 33.10 -49.58
CA ARG A 509 32.36 32.89 -48.98
C ARG A 509 32.77 31.43 -48.81
N SER A 510 31.90 30.45 -49.08
CA SER A 510 32.21 29.04 -48.83
C SER A 510 31.22 28.08 -49.49
N GLU A 511 31.09 28.15 -50.82
CA GLU A 511 30.16 27.32 -51.62
C GLU A 511 30.32 25.79 -51.41
N ASP A 512 31.41 25.30 -50.80
CA ASP A 512 31.61 23.87 -50.52
C ASP A 512 31.25 23.40 -49.09
N ALA A 513 30.94 24.31 -48.15
CA ALA A 513 30.78 23.92 -46.74
C ALA A 513 29.34 23.55 -46.33
N ILE A 514 28.32 24.03 -47.05
CA ILE A 514 26.91 23.93 -46.64
C ILE A 514 26.34 22.52 -46.87
N PRO A 515 26.59 21.82 -48.00
CA PRO A 515 26.16 20.43 -48.17
C PRO A 515 26.84 19.48 -47.16
N ALA A 516 28.10 19.76 -46.80
CA ALA A 516 28.84 18.97 -45.81
C ALA A 516 28.31 19.17 -44.39
N LEU A 517 27.95 20.41 -44.01
CA LEU A 517 27.39 20.70 -42.69
C LEU A 517 25.98 20.12 -42.50
N LEU A 518 25.14 20.14 -43.55
CA LEU A 518 23.81 19.55 -43.51
C LEU A 518 23.86 18.02 -43.48
N LYS A 519 24.75 17.39 -44.27
CA LYS A 519 24.98 15.94 -44.18
C LYS A 519 25.50 15.54 -42.80
N ARG A 520 26.45 16.30 -42.25
CA ARG A 520 26.99 16.05 -40.91
C ARG A 520 25.92 16.21 -39.82
N LYS A 521 25.06 17.23 -39.90
CA LYS A 521 23.94 17.38 -38.95
C LYS A 521 22.90 16.27 -39.10
N LEU A 522 22.64 15.81 -40.33
CA LEU A 522 21.74 14.68 -40.57
C LEU A 522 22.31 13.38 -39.97
N GLU A 523 23.61 13.13 -40.16
CA GLU A 523 24.33 12.01 -39.54
C GLU A 523 24.33 12.10 -38.02
N GLU A 524 24.55 13.29 -37.44
CA GLU A 524 24.45 13.53 -35.99
C GLU A 524 23.03 13.30 -35.46
N HIS A 525 21.99 13.66 -36.22
CA HIS A 525 20.60 13.38 -35.83
C HIS A 525 20.23 11.90 -35.96
N LEU A 526 20.76 11.20 -36.96
CA LEU A 526 20.58 9.75 -37.12
C LEU A 526 21.31 8.97 -36.03
N GLN A 527 22.52 9.40 -35.64
CA GLN A 527 23.24 8.82 -34.50
C GLN A 527 22.48 9.03 -33.19
N LYS A 528 21.98 10.24 -32.92
CA LYS A 528 21.16 10.51 -31.72
C LYS A 528 19.87 9.71 -31.70
N LEU A 529 19.25 9.49 -32.85
CA LEU A 529 18.07 8.62 -32.95
C LEU A 529 18.42 7.16 -32.63
N HIS A 530 19.54 6.67 -33.18
CA HIS A 530 20.01 5.31 -32.91
C HIS A 530 20.42 5.09 -31.45
N GLU A 531 21.08 6.08 -30.83
CA GLU A 531 21.41 6.07 -29.40
C GLU A 531 20.14 6.08 -28.54
N ALA A 532 19.14 6.89 -28.89
CA ALA A 532 17.85 6.89 -28.20
C ALA A 532 17.09 5.56 -28.37
N ASP A 533 17.14 4.94 -29.55
CA ASP A 533 16.54 3.63 -29.80
C ASP A 533 17.22 2.51 -29.00
N LEU A 534 18.57 2.55 -28.89
CA LEU A 534 19.33 1.63 -28.05
C LEU A 534 19.04 1.83 -26.56
N GLU A 535 18.89 3.09 -26.10
CA GLU A 535 18.47 3.38 -24.73
C GLU A 535 17.03 2.92 -24.46
N LEU A 536 16.12 3.07 -25.42
CA LEU A 536 14.76 2.57 -25.31
C LEU A 536 14.74 1.04 -25.31
N GLN A 537 15.59 0.37 -26.10
CA GLN A 537 15.74 -1.10 -26.06
C GLN A 537 16.26 -1.56 -24.71
N ARG A 538 17.34 -0.95 -24.18
CA ARG A 538 17.85 -1.27 -22.84
C ARG A 538 16.82 -1.02 -21.74
N LYS A 539 16.03 0.06 -21.84
CA LYS A 539 14.93 0.33 -20.89
C LYS A 539 13.80 -0.68 -21.04
N ARG A 540 13.51 -1.17 -22.25
CA ARG A 540 12.52 -2.24 -22.47
C ARG A 540 13.02 -3.56 -21.90
N GLU A 541 14.27 -3.93 -22.16
CA GLU A 541 14.91 -5.12 -21.59
C GLU A 541 14.95 -5.03 -20.06
N TYR A 542 15.30 -3.87 -19.50
CA TYR A 542 15.26 -3.66 -18.05
C TYR A 542 13.83 -3.70 -17.47
N ILE A 543 12.83 -3.20 -18.20
CA ILE A 543 11.42 -3.34 -17.79
C ILE A 543 11.00 -4.81 -17.87
N GLU A 544 11.45 -5.56 -18.88
CA GLU A 544 11.17 -7.00 -19.03
C GLU A 544 11.91 -7.86 -17.99
N GLU A 545 13.06 -7.39 -17.48
CA GLU A 545 13.77 -7.97 -16.33
C GLU A 545 13.12 -7.61 -14.99
N LEU A 546 12.49 -6.44 -14.89
CA LEU A 546 11.78 -5.97 -13.69
C LEU A 546 10.33 -6.47 -13.62
N GLU A 547 9.71 -6.75 -14.75
CA GLU A 547 8.46 -7.50 -14.82
C GLU A 547 8.81 -8.95 -14.49
N PRO A 548 8.38 -9.49 -13.33
CA PRO A 548 8.62 -10.90 -13.06
C PRO A 548 7.99 -11.68 -14.22
N PRO A 549 8.68 -12.68 -14.79
CA PRO A 549 8.04 -13.51 -15.81
C PRO A 549 6.74 -13.99 -15.17
N THR A 550 5.63 -13.82 -15.88
CA THR A 550 4.40 -14.53 -15.58
C THR A 550 4.67 -16.00 -15.92
N ASP A 551 5.57 -16.60 -15.15
CA ASP A 551 5.91 -17.99 -15.24
C ASP A 551 4.59 -18.72 -15.07
N SER A 552 4.35 -19.69 -15.95
CA SER A 552 3.31 -20.69 -15.75
C SER A 552 3.31 -21.25 -14.32
N ASN A 553 4.46 -21.21 -13.63
CA ASN A 553 4.61 -21.54 -12.21
C ASN A 553 4.01 -20.53 -11.23
N THR A 554 4.12 -19.22 -11.44
CA THR A 554 3.51 -18.23 -10.52
C THR A 554 1.98 -18.24 -10.66
N ALA A 555 1.48 -18.36 -11.90
CA ALA A 555 0.05 -18.56 -12.16
C ALA A 555 -0.47 -19.88 -11.57
N ARG A 556 0.22 -21.01 -11.79
CA ARG A 556 -0.13 -22.29 -11.17
C ARG A 556 -0.05 -22.25 -9.64
N ARG A 557 0.94 -21.56 -9.08
CA ARG A 557 1.07 -21.42 -7.64
C ARG A 557 -0.09 -20.63 -7.05
N ILE A 558 -0.59 -19.61 -7.75
CA ILE A 558 -1.78 -18.86 -7.35
C ILE A 558 -3.01 -19.76 -7.41
N GLU A 559 -3.18 -20.56 -8.47
CA GLU A 559 -4.29 -21.53 -8.57
C GLU A 559 -4.22 -22.59 -7.46
N GLU A 560 -3.05 -23.19 -7.21
CA GLU A 560 -2.82 -24.14 -6.12
C GLU A 560 -3.13 -23.54 -4.73
N LEU A 561 -2.74 -22.28 -4.51
CA LEU A 561 -3.04 -21.57 -3.26
C LEU A 561 -4.54 -21.27 -3.13
N GLN A 562 -5.22 -20.95 -4.22
CA GLN A 562 -6.67 -20.76 -4.23
C GLN A 562 -7.42 -22.08 -3.94
N GLU A 563 -7.00 -23.19 -4.54
CA GLU A 563 -7.57 -24.52 -4.26
C GLU A 563 -7.31 -24.95 -2.80
N SER A 564 -6.10 -24.69 -2.29
CA SER A 564 -5.78 -24.97 -0.89
C SER A 564 -6.59 -24.11 0.08
N LEU A 565 -6.88 -22.85 -0.27
CA LEU A 565 -7.72 -21.96 0.52
C LEU A 565 -9.16 -22.49 0.57
N GLN A 566 -9.74 -22.82 -0.60
CA GLN A 566 -11.08 -23.39 -0.70
C GLN A 566 -11.22 -24.70 0.09
N LYS A 567 -10.18 -25.54 0.08
CA LYS A 567 -10.17 -26.77 0.88
C LYS A 567 -10.17 -26.49 2.38
N LYS A 568 -9.39 -25.50 2.84
CA LYS A 568 -9.39 -25.10 4.26
C LYS A 568 -10.72 -24.48 4.69
N ASP A 569 -11.36 -23.70 3.81
CA ASP A 569 -12.70 -23.16 4.08
C ASP A 569 -13.74 -24.28 4.21
N ALA A 570 -13.66 -25.32 3.37
CA ALA A 570 -14.52 -26.49 3.48
C ALA A 570 -14.28 -27.29 4.77
N ASP A 571 -13.01 -27.46 5.17
CA ASP A 571 -12.64 -28.14 6.42
C ASP A 571 -13.10 -27.34 7.65
N LEU A 572 -12.96 -26.01 7.62
CA LEU A 572 -13.42 -25.10 8.66
C LEU A 572 -14.96 -25.15 8.78
N TRP A 573 -15.66 -25.12 7.66
CA TRP A 573 -17.12 -25.29 7.64
C TRP A 573 -17.56 -26.65 8.22
N ALA A 574 -16.88 -27.74 7.84
CA ALA A 574 -17.17 -29.07 8.39
C ALA A 574 -16.90 -29.16 9.90
N MET A 575 -15.90 -28.43 10.38
CA MET A 575 -15.53 -28.35 11.79
C MET A 575 -16.54 -27.51 12.59
N GLU A 576 -16.97 -26.36 12.05
CA GLU A 576 -18.08 -25.56 12.60
C GLU A 576 -19.38 -26.37 12.69
N GLU A 577 -19.70 -27.15 11.66
CA GLU A 577 -20.89 -28.00 11.64
C GLU A 577 -20.81 -29.10 12.72
N ARG A 578 -19.61 -29.64 12.98
CA ARG A 578 -19.37 -30.59 14.09
C ARG A 578 -19.52 -29.92 15.45
N TYR A 579 -18.96 -28.73 15.64
CA TYR A 579 -19.13 -27.99 16.89
C TYR A 579 -20.57 -27.59 17.14
N ARG A 580 -21.30 -27.15 16.11
CA ARG A 580 -22.73 -26.89 16.18
C ARG A 580 -23.49 -28.12 16.68
N ARG A 581 -23.20 -29.30 16.13
CA ARG A 581 -23.80 -30.57 16.59
C ARG A 581 -23.43 -30.92 18.04
N TYR A 582 -22.21 -30.65 18.49
CA TYR A 582 -21.83 -30.88 19.89
C TYR A 582 -22.54 -29.92 20.84
N VAL A 583 -22.66 -28.65 20.45
CA VAL A 583 -23.41 -27.63 21.21
C VAL A 583 -24.88 -27.99 21.28
N ASP A 584 -25.50 -28.42 20.18
CA ASP A 584 -26.90 -28.83 20.16
C ASP A 584 -27.14 -30.08 21.02
N LYS A 585 -26.23 -31.05 20.99
CA LYS A 585 -26.26 -32.20 21.90
C LYS A 585 -26.13 -31.77 23.36
N ALA A 586 -25.20 -30.87 23.68
CA ALA A 586 -25.03 -30.32 25.03
C ALA A 586 -26.29 -29.58 25.49
N ARG A 587 -26.91 -28.78 24.63
CA ARG A 587 -28.20 -28.10 24.91
C ARG A 587 -29.32 -29.09 25.17
N THR A 588 -29.39 -30.17 24.39
CA THR A 588 -30.40 -31.22 24.57
C THR A 588 -30.18 -31.96 25.90
N VAL A 589 -28.92 -32.27 26.25
CA VAL A 589 -28.56 -32.89 27.54
C VAL A 589 -28.86 -31.96 28.71
N ILE A 590 -28.58 -30.66 28.60
CA ILE A 590 -28.93 -29.66 29.62
C ILE A 590 -30.46 -29.58 29.78
N GLN A 591 -31.23 -29.59 28.69
CA GLN A 591 -32.70 -29.63 28.74
C GLN A 591 -33.26 -30.91 29.35
N ILE A 592 -32.57 -32.05 29.19
CA ILE A 592 -32.96 -33.33 29.81
C ILE A 592 -32.56 -33.38 31.30
N LEU A 593 -31.43 -32.74 31.65
CA LEU A 593 -30.89 -32.73 33.01
C LEU A 593 -31.46 -31.61 33.89
N GLU A 594 -32.18 -30.61 33.35
CA GLU A 594 -32.91 -29.62 34.13
C GLU A 594 -34.16 -30.27 34.79
N PRO A 595 -34.17 -30.49 36.11
CA PRO A 595 -35.35 -30.95 36.81
C PRO A 595 -36.30 -29.76 36.97
N LYS A 596 -37.58 -29.95 36.59
CA LYS A 596 -38.65 -28.99 36.87
C LYS A 596 -38.68 -28.63 38.36
N GLN A 597 -38.22 -27.42 38.67
CA GLN A 597 -38.50 -26.54 39.82
C GLN A 597 -38.92 -27.18 41.15
N ARG A 598 -38.08 -27.02 42.19
CA ARG A 598 -38.51 -26.81 43.60
C ARG A 598 -37.60 -25.78 44.31
N PRO A 599 -38.10 -25.05 45.31
CA PRO A 599 -37.50 -23.81 45.84
C PRO A 599 -36.29 -24.04 46.76
N PRO A 600 -35.49 -23.00 47.03
CA PRO A 600 -34.09 -23.13 47.41
C PRO A 600 -33.91 -23.33 48.92
N THR A 601 -33.01 -24.22 49.29
CA THR A 601 -32.36 -24.17 50.60
C THR A 601 -30.85 -24.24 50.37
N GLY A 602 -30.17 -23.12 50.65
CA GLY A 602 -28.72 -23.04 50.80
C GLY A 602 -27.89 -23.18 49.52
N VAL A 603 -27.84 -22.14 48.68
CA VAL A 603 -26.68 -21.95 47.79
C VAL A 603 -25.52 -21.48 48.66
N PRO A 604 -24.30 -22.05 48.53
CA PRO A 604 -23.12 -21.63 49.28
C PRO A 604 -22.91 -20.10 49.18
N PRO A 605 -22.61 -19.41 50.30
CA PRO A 605 -22.48 -17.94 50.33
C PRO A 605 -21.42 -17.41 49.35
N GLU A 606 -20.41 -18.21 49.03
CA GLU A 606 -19.38 -17.90 48.04
C GLU A 606 -19.88 -17.87 46.59
N LEU A 607 -20.82 -18.76 46.23
CA LEU A 607 -21.43 -18.74 44.91
C LEU A 607 -22.40 -17.56 44.76
N HIS A 608 -23.05 -17.15 45.84
CA HIS A 608 -23.89 -15.96 45.82
C HIS A 608 -23.03 -14.69 45.67
N THR A 609 -21.94 -14.57 46.43
CA THR A 609 -21.05 -13.40 46.34
C THR A 609 -20.36 -13.29 44.99
N LEU A 610 -19.92 -14.41 44.40
CA LEU A 610 -19.36 -14.44 43.05
C LEU A 610 -20.40 -14.08 41.98
N ARG A 611 -21.65 -14.55 42.13
CA ARG A 611 -22.74 -14.21 41.22
C ARG A 611 -23.11 -12.72 41.31
N THR A 612 -23.10 -12.14 42.50
CA THR A 612 -23.31 -10.69 42.69
C THR A 612 -22.16 -9.88 42.09
N LYS A 613 -20.90 -10.29 42.29
CA LYS A 613 -19.74 -9.64 41.66
C LYS A 613 -19.77 -9.71 40.15
N LEU A 614 -20.18 -10.85 39.59
CA LEU A 614 -20.32 -11.01 38.14
C LEU A 614 -21.41 -10.06 37.60
N GLN A 615 -22.55 -9.97 38.29
CA GLN A 615 -23.62 -9.03 37.93
C GLN A 615 -23.18 -7.56 38.04
N GLU A 616 -22.40 -7.21 39.07
CA GLU A 616 -21.84 -5.86 39.21
C GLU A 616 -20.85 -5.53 38.09
N GLN A 617 -20.02 -6.51 37.67
CA GLN A 617 -19.10 -6.36 36.55
C GLN A 617 -19.85 -6.26 35.21
N ASP A 618 -20.89 -7.06 34.99
CA ASP A 618 -21.73 -7.00 33.79
C ASP A 618 -22.43 -5.64 33.68
N ILE A 619 -22.96 -5.12 34.78
CA ILE A 619 -23.55 -3.77 34.84
C ILE A 619 -22.48 -2.72 34.53
N ARG A 620 -21.26 -2.87 35.07
CA ARG A 620 -20.16 -1.93 34.80
C ARG A 620 -19.74 -1.95 33.33
N ILE A 621 -19.70 -3.11 32.71
CA ILE A 621 -19.41 -3.27 31.27
C ILE A 621 -20.49 -2.56 30.46
N GLN A 622 -21.78 -2.81 30.75
CA GLN A 622 -22.88 -2.14 30.04
C GLN A 622 -22.84 -0.61 30.16
N HIS A 623 -22.47 -0.08 31.34
CA HIS A 623 -22.30 1.37 31.51
C HIS A 623 -21.12 1.90 30.67
N LEU A 624 -19.98 1.20 30.66
CA LEU A 624 -18.81 1.60 29.87
C LEU A 624 -19.07 1.52 28.37
N GLU A 625 -19.83 0.51 27.92
CA GLU A 625 -20.26 0.38 26.53
C GLU A 625 -21.18 1.56 26.12
N MET A 626 -22.14 1.92 26.98
CA MET A 626 -23.01 3.06 26.75
C MET A 626 -22.23 4.39 26.75
N ASP A 627 -21.27 4.58 27.65
CA ASP A 627 -20.39 5.76 27.69
C ASP A 627 -19.49 5.83 26.44
N PHE A 628 -18.98 4.69 25.97
CA PHE A 628 -18.21 4.61 24.75
C PHE A 628 -19.05 4.97 23.52
N GLU A 629 -20.27 4.46 23.44
CA GLU A 629 -21.18 4.72 22.33
C GLU A 629 -21.66 6.17 22.29
N THR A 630 -21.91 6.78 23.45
CA THR A 630 -22.19 8.23 23.53
C THR A 630 -20.98 9.08 23.13
N SER A 631 -19.75 8.72 23.57
CA SER A 631 -18.53 9.42 23.15
C SER A 631 -18.26 9.29 21.66
N ARG A 632 -18.49 8.09 21.09
CA ARG A 632 -18.40 7.85 19.65
C ARG A 632 -19.39 8.73 18.88
N ASN A 633 -20.65 8.76 19.30
CA ASN A 633 -21.67 9.60 18.67
C ASN A 633 -21.33 11.09 18.74
N GLN A 634 -20.74 11.57 19.84
CA GLN A 634 -20.26 12.95 19.96
C GLN A 634 -19.13 13.24 18.98
N ARG A 635 -18.12 12.35 18.87
CA ARG A 635 -17.03 12.50 17.89
C ARG A 635 -17.54 12.52 16.45
N GLU A 636 -18.47 11.65 16.11
CA GLU A 636 -19.09 11.63 14.77
C GLU A 636 -19.88 12.92 14.49
N GLN A 637 -20.52 13.53 15.50
CA GLN A 637 -21.17 14.83 15.37
C GLN A 637 -20.16 15.97 15.20
N GLU A 638 -19.07 15.96 15.97
CA GLU A 638 -17.97 16.93 15.84
C GLU A 638 -17.32 16.86 14.46
N GLU A 639 -17.07 15.66 13.95
CA GLU A 639 -16.54 15.45 12.59
C GLU A 639 -17.49 16.01 11.52
N LYS A 640 -18.80 15.77 11.64
CA LYS A 640 -19.80 16.34 10.72
C LYS A 640 -19.81 17.87 10.79
N LEU A 641 -19.70 18.44 11.98
CA LEU A 641 -19.61 19.90 12.16
C LEU A 641 -18.31 20.46 11.55
N LEU A 642 -17.17 19.80 11.75
CA LEU A 642 -15.89 20.18 11.13
C LEU A 642 -15.96 20.12 9.60
N ILE A 643 -16.50 19.04 9.03
CA ILE A 643 -16.66 18.88 7.58
C ILE A 643 -17.56 19.98 7.02
N SER A 644 -18.70 20.26 7.66
CA SER A 644 -19.61 21.32 7.22
C SER A 644 -19.00 22.72 7.36
N ALA A 645 -18.27 23.00 8.44
CA ALA A 645 -17.55 24.26 8.63
C ALA A 645 -16.46 24.43 7.56
N TRP A 646 -15.72 23.37 7.25
CA TRP A 646 -14.67 23.40 6.23
C TRP A 646 -15.25 23.58 4.83
N TYR A 647 -16.34 22.89 4.50
CA TYR A 647 -17.07 23.08 3.26
C TYR A 647 -17.60 24.52 3.12
N ASN A 648 -18.22 25.07 4.17
CA ASN A 648 -18.71 26.45 4.18
C ASN A 648 -17.56 27.46 4.03
N MET A 649 -16.42 27.22 4.68
CA MET A 649 -15.22 28.04 4.53
C MET A 649 -14.67 27.98 3.10
N GLY A 650 -14.59 26.77 2.51
CA GLY A 650 -14.18 26.58 1.13
C GLY A 650 -15.10 27.31 0.14
N MET A 651 -16.41 27.22 0.35
CA MET A 651 -17.41 27.94 -0.45
C MET A 651 -17.27 29.47 -0.29
N ALA A 652 -17.02 29.97 0.92
CA ALA A 652 -16.80 31.39 1.17
C ALA A 652 -15.52 31.90 0.49
N LEU A 653 -14.42 31.13 0.54
CA LEU A 653 -13.18 31.46 -0.17
C LEU A 653 -13.35 31.42 -1.68
N GLN A 654 -14.13 30.46 -2.21
CA GLN A 654 -14.42 30.36 -3.64
C GLN A 654 -15.31 31.52 -4.13
N GLN A 655 -16.26 31.97 -3.32
CA GLN A 655 -17.04 33.19 -3.62
C GLN A 655 -16.14 34.43 -3.63
N ARG A 656 -15.25 34.57 -2.65
CA ARG A 656 -14.31 35.70 -2.56
C ARG A 656 -13.31 35.72 -3.73
N ALA A 657 -12.78 34.56 -4.11
CA ALA A 657 -11.91 34.41 -5.27
C ALA A 657 -12.66 34.62 -6.61
N GLY A 658 -13.97 34.35 -6.64
CA GLY A 658 -14.85 34.66 -7.77
C GLY A 658 -15.14 36.16 -7.89
N GLU A 659 -15.29 36.86 -6.77
CA GLU A 659 -15.45 38.33 -6.73
C GLU A 659 -14.16 39.06 -7.12
N GLU A 660 -12.99 38.56 -6.73
CA GLU A 660 -11.68 39.14 -7.11
C GLU A 660 -11.30 38.89 -8.59
N ARG A 661 -11.91 37.91 -9.26
CA ARG A 661 -11.66 37.58 -10.68
C ARG A 661 -12.71 38.10 -11.67
N ALA A 662 -13.75 38.78 -11.20
CA ALA A 662 -14.66 39.49 -12.11
C ALA A 662 -13.95 40.72 -12.68
N PRO A 663 -13.95 40.94 -14.02
CA PRO A 663 -13.29 42.10 -14.61
C PRO A 663 -13.98 43.37 -14.10
N ALA A 664 -13.19 44.31 -13.60
CA ALA A 664 -13.63 45.66 -13.22
C ALA A 664 -14.22 46.39 -14.43
N HIS A 665 -15.47 46.12 -14.77
CA HIS A 665 -16.25 46.96 -15.66
C HIS A 665 -16.65 48.20 -14.87
N ALA A 666 -16.23 49.35 -15.39
CA ALA A 666 -16.45 50.69 -14.85
C ALA A 666 -17.86 50.86 -14.27
N GLN A 667 -17.96 50.83 -12.94
CA GLN A 667 -19.16 51.27 -12.25
C GLN A 667 -19.16 52.81 -12.28
N SER A 668 -20.13 53.38 -13.01
CA SER A 668 -20.39 54.81 -13.01
C SER A 668 -20.56 55.33 -11.58
N PHE A 669 -20.04 56.52 -11.29
CA PHE A 669 -20.04 57.17 -9.96
C PHE A 669 -21.42 57.13 -9.26
N LEU A 670 -22.52 57.18 -10.02
CA LEU A 670 -23.88 57.07 -9.51
C LEU A 670 -24.25 55.67 -8.98
N ALA A 671 -23.65 54.60 -9.53
CA ALA A 671 -23.84 53.24 -9.05
C ALA A 671 -23.13 53.01 -7.71
N GLN A 672 -21.92 53.57 -7.54
CA GLN A 672 -21.20 53.56 -6.27
C GLN A 672 -21.93 54.38 -5.19
N GLN A 673 -22.51 55.52 -5.56
CA GLN A 673 -23.29 56.33 -4.61
C GLN A 673 -24.57 55.62 -4.13
N ARG A 674 -25.21 54.80 -4.97
CA ARG A 674 -26.39 53.98 -4.60
C ARG A 674 -26.03 52.82 -3.67
N LEU A 675 -24.86 52.22 -3.83
CA LEU A 675 -24.38 51.16 -2.93
C LEU A 675 -24.00 51.73 -1.55
N ALA A 676 -23.35 52.90 -1.52
CA ALA A 676 -23.00 53.59 -0.28
C ALA A 676 -24.23 54.07 0.51
N THR A 677 -25.32 54.49 -0.15
CA THR A 677 -26.57 54.87 0.53
C THR A 677 -27.35 53.65 1.01
N ASN A 678 -27.33 52.54 0.28
CA ASN A 678 -27.96 51.29 0.70
C ASN A 678 -27.22 50.64 1.88
N ALA A 679 -25.89 50.69 1.94
CA ALA A 679 -25.11 50.17 3.07
C ALA A 679 -25.34 50.93 4.38
N ARG A 680 -25.75 52.21 4.33
CA ARG A 680 -26.11 53.02 5.52
C ARG A 680 -27.53 52.77 6.04
N ARG A 681 -28.39 52.09 5.27
CA ARG A 681 -29.68 51.58 5.76
C ARG A 681 -29.50 50.11 6.11
N GLY A 682 -29.18 49.84 7.38
CA GLY A 682 -29.08 48.48 7.91
C GLY A 682 -30.36 47.65 7.68
N PRO A 683 -30.25 46.30 7.67
CA PRO A 683 -31.35 45.43 7.32
C PRO A 683 -32.35 45.32 8.48
N LEU A 684 -33.39 46.14 8.45
CA LEU A 684 -34.62 45.86 9.20
C LEU A 684 -35.41 44.77 8.46
N GLY A 685 -35.44 43.59 9.09
CA GLY A 685 -36.50 42.59 9.04
C GLY A 685 -37.19 42.33 7.68
N ARG A 686 -36.78 41.27 7.00
CA ARG A 686 -37.72 40.45 6.22
C ARG A 686 -37.79 39.05 6.81
N LEU A 687 -38.82 38.85 7.61
CA LEU A 687 -39.36 37.56 8.01
C LEU A 687 -39.67 36.74 6.75
N ALA A 688 -39.06 35.56 6.61
CA ALA A 688 -39.53 34.52 5.71
C ALA A 688 -40.59 33.67 6.45
N PRO A 689 -41.71 33.29 5.81
CA PRO A 689 -42.77 32.54 6.47
C PRO A 689 -42.41 31.05 6.58
N LEU A 690 -42.51 30.53 7.81
CA LEU A 690 -42.48 29.11 8.14
C LEU A 690 -43.61 28.38 7.41
N ARG A 691 -43.27 27.51 6.44
CA ARG A 691 -44.20 26.47 5.95
C ARG A 691 -44.11 25.25 6.87
N LEU A 692 -45.15 25.08 7.68
CA LEU A 692 -45.46 23.83 8.38
C LEU A 692 -45.80 22.74 7.35
N ARG A 693 -45.19 21.56 7.49
CA ARG A 693 -45.63 20.32 6.83
C ARG A 693 -46.69 19.63 7.72
N PRO A 694 -47.75 19.06 7.14
CA PRO A 694 -48.78 18.37 7.90
C PRO A 694 -48.29 17.00 8.36
N THR A 695 -48.70 16.65 9.57
CA THR A 695 -48.68 15.31 10.14
C THR A 695 -49.68 14.43 9.39
N ASP A 696 -49.22 13.32 8.80
CA ASP A 696 -50.09 12.19 8.51
C ASP A 696 -49.68 11.01 9.39
N LYS A 697 -50.66 10.56 10.16
CA LYS A 697 -50.69 9.31 10.91
C LYS A 697 -51.07 8.22 9.92
N HIS A 698 -50.29 7.13 9.87
CA HIS A 698 -50.75 5.77 10.14
C HIS A 698 -49.55 4.83 10.22
#